data_AF-A0A7J7N5X1-F1
#
_entry.id   AF-A0A7J7N5X1-F1
#
_cell.length_a   1.000
_cell.length_b   1.000
_cell.length_c   1.000
_cell.angle_alpha   90.00
_cell.angle_beta   90.00
_cell.angle_gamma   90.00
#
_symmetry.space_group_name_H-M   'P 1'
#
loop_
_entity.id
_entity.type
_entity.pdbx_description
1 polymer ?
#
loop_
_entity_poly.entity_id
_entity_poly.type
_entity_poly.pdbx_seq_one_letter_code
_entity_poly.pdbx_strand_id
1 'polypeptide(L)'
;MDDLERAILISFDESGKFDPVLKSQAISYCQQLKETPLIYSICLERLPFTEFDQVRFWCLQTLHEVIRLRYSTLNPDEKSFIRESVILMVTDDMNKWVRVLESPAFIKNKVAQVFVTLIYFEYPSVWSNVFMDFLAHLNKGARVIDIFCRVLNGLDDELISLDYPRNTEETAAAGVIKDAMRQQCVSQIVRAWYDIITLYRNSDQELCISVMDSMRRYISWIDIGLIANDAFVPLLFELILVDGPPEQLRGAAASCVLAIVSKRMEPQSKLSLLRSLQINRVCGLVAGDCDSELVLKLASLLTGYACEALDCSKRLDSEEVNQVSMELLDEILPSVFYVMKSCELDSAFNIVQFLSGYVATMKSLSPLKEKQVRHISEILEVIRVQICYEPEYRDSLNIPDKIGREEEDRMVEFRKDLFVLLRSVGRVAPEVTQSFIGNSLGTAVTSPSEDKNVEEIEAAVSLFYALGESISDEGMKSGNGLLKELLRMLLSTRFPCHSNRLVALVYLETVTRYMKFVQDDNDFIPLMLTAFLDERGIHHPNLNVSRRASYLFMRLVKLMKAKLVPYIETILQSLQDTVAQLTNLGWTLKDMKGSGSEDGSHIFEAIGLLIGMEDVSVTEDVAAKKQFEYLSSLLNPLCQQVEILLLDGNAHSPQESSAKIATIQQIIMAMNALSKGFSQHLVTVSRPAIGDLFKKTLDILLQILVAFPKIDVLRNKVTSFIHRMVEVLGESVFPCLPKALEQLLAESEEHAPANNEAASQPTTTTPHRDTPARLTTKRRSLYEQGRLTSTTQNTETPARPFYECLRTTSRSQRL
;
A
#
# COMPACT_ATOMS: atom_id res chain seq x y z
N MET A 1 44.40 -2.70 36.09
CA MET A 1 43.03 -3.07 35.69
C MET A 1 42.31 -3.49 36.94
N ASP A 2 41.29 -2.75 37.33
CA ASP A 2 40.51 -3.00 38.54
C ASP A 2 39.60 -4.23 38.36
N ASP A 3 39.18 -4.88 39.44
CA ASP A 3 38.27 -6.03 39.37
C ASP A 3 36.91 -5.63 38.78
N LEU A 4 36.48 -4.38 39.00
CA LEU A 4 35.33 -3.77 38.31
C LEU A 4 35.54 -3.66 36.79
N GLU A 5 36.68 -3.17 36.33
CA GLU A 5 36.97 -3.08 34.88
C GLU A 5 36.99 -4.46 34.25
N ARG A 6 37.56 -5.46 34.93
CA ARG A 6 37.60 -6.85 34.48
C ARG A 6 36.20 -7.45 34.39
N ALA A 7 35.37 -7.25 35.41
CA ALA A 7 33.98 -7.73 35.41
C ALA A 7 33.16 -7.09 34.28
N ILE A 8 33.30 -5.78 34.04
CA ILE A 8 32.63 -5.10 32.93
C ILE A 8 33.10 -5.68 31.59
N LEU A 9 34.42 -5.78 31.35
CA LEU A 9 34.95 -6.31 30.10
C LEU A 9 34.50 -7.76 29.82
N ILE A 10 34.42 -8.62 30.85
CA ILE A 10 33.88 -9.99 30.73
C ILE A 10 32.37 -9.97 30.45
N SER A 11 31.61 -9.04 31.03
CA SER A 11 30.16 -8.92 30.79
C SER A 11 29.82 -8.51 29.36
N PHE A 12 30.65 -7.66 28.74
CA PHE A 12 30.52 -7.20 27.35
C PHE A 12 31.19 -8.13 26.31
N ASP A 13 31.88 -9.21 26.69
CA ASP A 13 32.47 -10.14 25.70
C ASP A 13 31.40 -11.00 25.03
N GLU A 14 31.23 -10.82 23.72
CA GLU A 14 30.39 -11.67 22.86
C GLU A 14 31.20 -12.70 22.07
N SER A 15 32.54 -12.67 22.15
CA SER A 15 33.41 -13.56 21.37
C SER A 15 33.51 -15.00 21.89
N GLY A 16 32.80 -15.33 22.98
CA GLY A 16 32.74 -16.67 23.54
C GLY A 16 34.04 -17.16 24.19
N LYS A 17 34.97 -16.25 24.50
CA LYS A 17 36.30 -16.59 25.03
C LYS A 17 36.29 -16.89 26.53
N PHE A 18 35.32 -16.37 27.27
CA PHE A 18 35.17 -16.60 28.70
C PHE A 18 34.09 -17.65 29.00
N ASP A 19 34.31 -18.44 30.05
CA ASP A 19 33.36 -19.41 30.58
C ASP A 19 32.01 -18.74 30.89
N PRO A 20 30.86 -19.28 30.44
CA PRO A 20 29.53 -18.75 30.77
C PRO A 20 29.28 -18.61 32.29
N VAL A 21 29.90 -19.45 33.12
CA VAL A 21 29.83 -19.33 34.59
C VAL A 21 30.54 -18.05 35.06
N LEU A 22 31.73 -17.78 34.53
CA LEU A 22 32.50 -16.57 34.85
C LEU A 22 31.79 -15.31 34.33
N LYS A 23 31.16 -15.37 33.15
CA LYS A 23 30.34 -14.27 32.61
C LYS A 23 29.11 -13.98 33.50
N SER A 24 28.43 -15.04 33.98
CA SER A 24 27.32 -14.90 34.93
C SER A 24 27.76 -14.27 36.26
N GLN A 25 28.90 -14.70 36.80
CA GLN A 25 29.50 -14.10 38.01
C GLN A 25 29.84 -12.61 37.81
N ALA A 26 30.45 -12.26 36.67
CA ALA A 26 30.78 -10.87 36.34
C ALA A 26 29.53 -9.97 36.21
N ILE A 27 28.46 -10.47 35.59
CA ILE A 27 27.18 -9.76 35.49
C ILE A 27 26.56 -9.57 36.89
N SER A 28 26.53 -10.62 37.71
CA SER A 28 25.99 -10.56 39.08
C SER A 28 26.77 -9.57 39.96
N TYR A 29 28.10 -9.56 39.86
CA TYR A 29 28.96 -8.60 40.56
C TYR A 29 28.67 -7.14 40.12
N CYS A 30 28.52 -6.91 38.80
CA CYS A 30 28.13 -5.59 38.30
C CYS A 30 26.74 -5.15 38.80
N GLN A 31 25.78 -6.07 38.91
CA GLN A 31 24.44 -5.77 39.46
C GLN A 31 24.49 -5.42 40.95
N GLN A 32 25.22 -6.20 41.76
CA GLN A 32 25.43 -5.91 43.19
C GLN A 32 26.09 -4.54 43.41
N LEU A 33 27.05 -4.17 42.56
CA LEU A 33 27.66 -2.84 42.63
C LEU A 33 26.69 -1.71 42.28
N LYS A 34 25.74 -1.90 41.35
CA LYS A 34 24.69 -0.89 41.07
C LYS A 34 23.84 -0.58 42.30
N GLU A 35 23.59 -1.54 43.17
CA GLU A 35 22.81 -1.34 44.41
C GLU A 35 23.56 -0.49 45.44
N THR A 36 24.89 -0.45 45.40
CA THR A 36 25.74 0.32 46.34
C THR A 36 25.36 1.81 46.34
N PRO A 37 25.21 2.47 47.51
CA PRO A 37 24.81 3.88 47.56
C PRO A 37 25.77 4.84 46.83
N LEU A 38 27.08 4.66 47.04
CA LEU A 38 28.14 5.53 46.49
C LEU A 38 28.54 5.21 45.04
N ILE A 39 27.77 4.39 44.32
CA ILE A 39 28.14 3.94 42.96
C ILE A 39 28.32 5.10 41.97
N TYR A 40 27.60 6.22 42.15
CA TYR A 40 27.78 7.41 41.32
C TYR A 40 29.19 8.02 41.47
N SER A 41 29.76 8.05 42.67
CA SER A 41 31.13 8.55 42.91
C SER A 41 32.15 7.64 42.25
N ILE A 42 31.98 6.31 42.42
CA ILE A 42 32.83 5.30 41.77
C ILE A 42 32.79 5.46 40.25
N CYS A 43 31.61 5.66 39.64
CA CYS A 43 31.51 5.89 38.19
C CYS A 43 32.20 7.20 37.75
N LEU A 44 31.94 8.31 38.44
CA LEU A 44 32.48 9.63 38.10
C LEU A 44 34.00 9.72 38.29
N GLU A 45 34.56 9.09 39.33
CA GLU A 45 36.00 9.04 39.57
C GLU A 45 36.73 8.19 38.51
N ARG A 46 36.08 7.16 37.94
CA ARG A 46 36.73 6.20 37.02
C ARG A 46 36.67 6.59 35.55
N LEU A 47 35.60 7.29 35.14
CA LEU A 47 35.41 7.76 33.76
C LEU A 47 36.63 8.46 33.11
N PRO A 48 37.35 9.38 33.77
CA PRO A 48 38.48 10.10 33.13
C PRO A 48 39.77 9.25 33.02
N PHE A 49 39.92 8.20 33.84
CA PHE A 49 41.17 7.42 33.92
C PHE A 49 41.13 6.07 33.20
N THR A 50 39.95 5.46 33.03
CA THR A 50 39.85 4.17 32.33
C THR A 50 40.20 4.33 30.85
N GLU A 51 40.78 3.29 30.26
CA GLU A 51 41.14 3.27 28.83
C GLU A 51 40.05 2.64 27.95
N PHE A 52 39.09 1.92 28.55
CA PHE A 52 38.11 1.08 27.85
C PHE A 52 36.76 1.75 27.66
N ASP A 53 36.28 1.79 26.41
CA ASP A 53 34.97 2.35 26.05
C ASP A 53 33.79 1.60 26.68
N GLN A 54 33.90 0.28 26.85
CA GLN A 54 32.90 -0.54 27.54
C GLN A 54 32.71 -0.10 28.99
N VAL A 55 33.81 0.23 29.68
CA VAL A 55 33.80 0.73 31.07
C VAL A 55 33.20 2.13 31.12
N ARG A 56 33.59 3.03 30.21
CA ARG A 56 32.98 4.38 30.10
C ARG A 56 31.47 4.30 29.90
N PHE A 57 31.02 3.48 28.94
CA PHE A 57 29.61 3.30 28.66
C PHE A 57 28.85 2.70 29.86
N TRP A 58 29.39 1.66 30.50
CA TRP A 58 28.78 1.07 31.70
C TRP A 58 28.68 2.06 32.87
N CYS A 59 29.71 2.88 33.09
CA CYS A 59 29.69 3.92 34.12
C CYS A 59 28.64 5.01 33.84
N LEU A 60 28.54 5.48 32.59
CA LEU A 60 27.52 6.48 32.20
C LEU A 60 26.09 5.91 32.20
N GLN A 61 25.92 4.66 31.78
CA GLN A 61 24.66 3.93 31.86
C GLN A 61 24.20 3.76 33.31
N THR A 62 25.12 3.36 34.20
CA THR A 62 24.85 3.23 35.63
C THR A 62 24.51 4.60 36.24
N LEU A 63 25.27 5.65 35.91
CA LEU A 63 24.99 7.01 36.39
C LEU A 63 23.61 7.51 35.93
N HIS A 64 23.24 7.32 34.66
CA HIS A 64 21.89 7.61 34.15
C HIS A 64 20.83 6.86 34.96
N GLU A 65 20.97 5.54 35.16
CA GLU A 65 20.02 4.74 35.95
C GLU A 65 19.88 5.25 37.40
N VAL A 66 20.98 5.66 38.04
CA VAL A 66 20.95 6.26 39.40
C VAL A 66 20.17 7.57 39.40
N ILE A 67 20.42 8.46 38.44
CA ILE A 67 19.71 9.74 38.35
C ILE A 67 18.23 9.50 38.03
N ARG A 68 17.91 8.59 37.11
CA ARG A 68 16.51 8.33 36.75
C ARG A 68 15.68 7.68 37.88
N LEU A 69 16.28 6.80 38.68
CA LEU A 69 15.55 5.99 39.68
C LEU A 69 15.69 6.46 41.13
N ARG A 70 16.83 7.06 41.51
CA ARG A 70 17.15 7.37 42.92
C ARG A 70 17.34 8.85 43.23
N TYR A 71 17.30 9.75 42.23
CA TYR A 71 17.67 11.15 42.42
C TYR A 71 16.80 11.90 43.44
N SER A 72 15.50 11.59 43.54
CA SER A 72 14.63 12.14 44.59
C SER A 72 15.12 11.79 46.01
N THR A 73 15.74 10.61 46.19
CA THR A 73 16.24 10.11 47.48
C THR A 73 17.65 10.57 47.86
N LEU A 74 18.42 11.12 46.91
CA LEU A 74 19.76 11.64 47.16
C LEU A 74 19.73 12.92 48.00
N ASN A 75 20.76 13.10 48.84
CA ASN A 75 20.94 14.29 49.67
C ASN A 75 21.45 15.49 48.84
N PRO A 76 21.41 16.75 49.35
CA PRO A 76 21.74 17.93 48.55
C PRO A 76 23.23 18.03 48.19
N ASP A 77 24.12 17.47 49.01
CA ASP A 77 25.56 17.45 48.76
C ASP A 77 25.90 16.44 47.64
N GLU A 78 25.24 15.28 47.64
CA GLU A 78 25.35 14.26 46.58
C GLU A 78 24.83 14.79 45.24
N LYS A 79 23.70 15.49 45.25
CA LYS A 79 23.14 16.16 44.05
C LYS A 79 24.12 17.21 43.51
N SER A 80 24.67 18.04 44.39
CA SER A 80 25.66 19.06 44.02
C SER A 80 26.93 18.44 43.45
N PHE A 81 27.45 17.38 44.06
CA PHE A 81 28.63 16.65 43.56
C PHE A 81 28.41 16.02 42.17
N ILE A 82 27.24 15.40 41.93
CA ILE A 82 26.89 14.85 40.61
C ILE A 82 26.79 15.98 39.57
N ARG A 83 26.08 17.07 39.89
CA ARG A 83 25.95 18.25 39.02
C ARG A 83 27.32 18.83 38.67
N GLU A 84 28.15 19.12 39.68
CA GLU A 84 29.49 19.69 39.50
C GLU A 84 30.37 18.78 38.65
N SER A 85 30.37 17.47 38.93
CA SER A 85 31.15 16.51 38.14
C SER A 85 30.69 16.44 36.68
N VAL A 86 29.38 16.51 36.43
CA VAL A 86 28.80 16.42 35.08
C VAL A 86 28.97 17.73 34.29
N ILE A 87 28.88 18.91 34.91
CA ILE A 87 29.17 20.17 34.22
C ILE A 87 30.65 20.29 33.87
N LEU A 88 31.56 19.97 34.80
CA LEU A 88 33.01 19.93 34.54
C LEU A 88 33.38 18.93 33.43
N MET A 89 32.61 17.83 33.31
CA MET A 89 32.77 16.85 32.24
C MET A 89 32.40 17.43 30.86
N VAL A 90 31.25 18.10 30.71
CA VAL A 90 30.83 18.61 29.39
C VAL A 90 31.53 19.91 28.97
N THR A 91 32.02 20.72 29.92
CA THR A 91 32.75 21.97 29.64
C THR A 91 34.27 21.78 29.44
N ASP A 92 34.76 20.53 29.45
CA ASP A 92 36.17 20.15 29.45
C ASP A 92 37.02 20.99 30.42
N ASP A 93 36.58 21.09 31.67
CA ASP A 93 37.32 21.90 32.63
C ASP A 93 38.53 21.17 33.20
N MET A 94 39.63 21.91 33.31
CA MET A 94 40.97 21.40 33.69
C MET A 94 41.54 20.30 32.76
N ASN A 95 41.02 20.13 31.53
CA ASN A 95 41.38 19.05 30.58
C ASN A 95 41.28 17.62 31.16
N LYS A 96 40.54 17.44 32.27
CA LYS A 96 40.41 16.15 32.97
C LYS A 96 39.60 15.15 32.16
N TRP A 97 38.69 15.63 31.32
CA TRP A 97 37.65 14.84 30.68
C TRP A 97 37.85 14.65 29.17
N VAL A 98 38.93 15.19 28.59
CA VAL A 98 39.32 15.06 27.18
C VAL A 98 39.10 13.66 26.62
N ARG A 99 39.53 12.59 27.32
CA ARG A 99 39.35 11.19 26.87
C ARG A 99 37.87 10.78 26.70
N VAL A 100 36.97 11.34 27.50
CA VAL A 100 35.51 11.10 27.41
C VAL A 100 34.89 11.92 26.28
N LEU A 101 35.38 13.13 26.01
CA LEU A 101 34.88 14.01 24.97
C LEU A 101 35.46 13.69 23.57
N GLU A 102 36.59 13.01 23.51
CA GLU A 102 37.18 12.41 22.30
C GLU A 102 36.69 10.95 22.08
N SER A 103 35.85 10.41 22.96
CA SER A 103 35.29 9.05 22.82
C SER A 103 34.32 8.92 21.63
N PRO A 104 34.05 7.69 21.15
CA PRO A 104 33.05 7.44 20.11
C PRO A 104 31.65 7.99 20.40
N ALA A 105 30.87 8.19 19.33
CA ALA A 105 29.55 8.84 19.38
C ALA A 105 28.58 8.23 20.42
N PHE A 106 28.61 6.91 20.65
CA PHE A 106 27.73 6.26 21.63
C PHE A 106 28.03 6.67 23.09
N ILE A 107 29.29 6.97 23.42
CA ILE A 107 29.69 7.50 24.74
C ILE A 107 29.26 8.96 24.86
N LYS A 108 29.54 9.78 23.84
CA LYS A 108 29.18 11.20 23.81
C LYS A 108 27.67 11.42 23.90
N ASN A 109 26.89 10.58 23.21
CA ASN A 109 25.44 10.54 23.35
C ASN A 109 25.03 10.13 24.77
N LYS A 110 25.67 9.12 25.38
CA LYS A 110 25.35 8.71 26.75
C LYS A 110 25.68 9.80 27.79
N VAL A 111 26.75 10.58 27.59
CA VAL A 111 27.04 11.81 28.37
C VAL A 111 25.90 12.81 28.23
N ALA A 112 25.43 13.06 27.00
CA ALA A 112 24.32 13.97 26.76
C ALA A 112 23.02 13.52 27.46
N GLN A 113 22.68 12.22 27.41
CA GLN A 113 21.51 11.67 28.13
C GLN A 113 21.62 11.88 29.65
N VAL A 114 22.80 11.64 30.25
CA VAL A 114 23.04 11.92 31.68
C VAL A 114 22.79 13.40 32.00
N PHE A 115 23.29 14.31 31.16
CA PHE A 115 23.11 15.74 31.31
C PHE A 115 21.63 16.17 31.18
N VAL A 116 20.92 15.65 30.17
CA VAL A 116 19.50 15.93 29.93
C VAL A 116 18.61 15.39 31.06
N THR A 117 18.96 14.24 31.64
CA THR A 117 18.27 13.72 32.83
C THR A 117 18.43 14.67 34.03
N LEU A 118 19.58 15.33 34.19
CA LEU A 118 19.75 16.37 35.23
C LEU A 118 18.95 17.65 34.91
N ILE A 119 18.89 18.08 33.65
CA ILE A 119 18.02 19.19 33.22
C ILE A 119 16.56 18.91 33.63
N TYR A 120 16.05 17.70 33.39
CA TYR A 120 14.69 17.30 33.77
C TYR A 120 14.38 17.49 35.27
N PHE A 121 15.33 17.21 36.15
CA PHE A 121 15.11 17.27 37.60
C PHE A 121 15.46 18.63 38.24
N GLU A 122 16.45 19.37 37.71
CA GLU A 122 16.95 20.60 38.36
C GLU A 122 16.66 21.89 37.60
N TYR A 123 16.44 21.85 36.28
CA TYR A 123 16.15 23.06 35.50
C TYR A 123 14.63 23.27 35.40
N PRO A 124 14.11 24.50 35.60
CA PRO A 124 14.81 25.77 35.80
C PRO A 124 14.99 26.22 37.26
N SER A 125 14.54 25.43 38.24
CA SER A 125 14.36 25.88 39.63
C SER A 125 15.62 25.84 40.48
N VAL A 126 16.42 24.78 40.37
CA VAL A 126 17.63 24.54 41.18
C VAL A 126 18.90 24.91 40.41
N TRP A 127 18.90 24.71 39.08
CA TRP A 127 20.06 24.93 38.22
C TRP A 127 19.75 25.87 37.04
N SER A 128 19.23 27.06 37.35
CA SER A 128 18.80 28.06 36.36
C SER A 128 19.85 28.48 35.33
N ASN A 129 21.13 28.56 35.72
CA ASN A 129 22.20 29.06 34.85
C ASN A 129 22.83 27.99 33.94
N VAL A 130 22.40 26.72 33.99
CA VAL A 130 23.03 25.58 33.30
C VAL A 130 23.45 25.85 31.84
N PHE A 131 22.57 26.46 31.05
CA PHE A 131 22.86 26.77 29.65
C PHE A 131 23.84 27.93 29.49
N MET A 132 23.78 28.95 30.35
CA MET A 132 24.69 30.10 30.32
C MET A 132 26.11 29.70 30.73
N ASP A 133 26.22 28.84 31.76
CA ASP A 133 27.48 28.27 32.22
C ASP A 133 28.14 27.41 31.12
N PHE A 134 27.34 26.61 30.39
CA PHE A 134 27.83 25.82 29.25
C PHE A 134 28.23 26.71 28.06
N LEU A 135 27.39 27.69 27.68
CA LEU A 135 27.66 28.64 26.59
C LEU A 135 28.99 29.39 26.77
N ALA A 136 29.36 29.74 28.01
CA ALA A 136 30.62 30.41 28.32
C ALA A 136 31.88 29.60 27.94
N HIS A 137 31.75 28.28 27.79
CA HIS A 137 32.85 27.35 27.51
C HIS A 137 32.95 26.91 26.03
N LEU A 138 32.05 27.34 25.15
CA LEU A 138 32.08 26.98 23.72
C LEU A 138 33.35 27.49 23.00
N ASN A 139 33.99 28.53 23.54
CA ASN A 139 35.29 29.04 23.06
C ASN A 139 36.46 28.04 23.20
N LYS A 140 36.30 26.94 23.97
CA LYS A 140 37.26 25.83 24.04
C LYS A 140 37.30 24.97 22.75
N GLY A 141 36.39 25.22 21.80
CA GLY A 141 36.44 24.70 20.44
C GLY A 141 35.55 23.47 20.17
N ALA A 142 35.73 22.86 19.00
CA ALA A 142 34.84 21.86 18.41
C ALA A 142 34.40 20.73 19.35
N ARG A 143 35.30 20.24 20.21
CA ARG A 143 35.02 19.17 21.21
C ARG A 143 33.87 19.53 22.17
N VAL A 144 33.82 20.77 22.65
CA VAL A 144 32.78 21.24 23.59
C VAL A 144 31.49 21.56 22.83
N ILE A 145 31.63 22.09 21.61
CA ILE A 145 30.50 22.41 20.73
C ILE A 145 29.75 21.13 20.29
N ASP A 146 30.45 20.04 19.95
CA ASP A 146 29.83 18.75 19.60
C ASP A 146 28.98 18.19 20.76
N ILE A 147 29.52 18.22 21.99
CA ILE A 147 28.79 17.78 23.19
C ILE A 147 27.60 18.69 23.48
N PHE A 148 27.75 20.01 23.28
CA PHE A 148 26.65 20.96 23.41
C PHE A 148 25.51 20.65 22.41
N CYS A 149 25.84 20.40 21.14
CA CYS A 149 24.85 20.00 20.13
C CYS A 149 24.18 18.66 20.48
N ARG A 150 24.94 17.67 20.97
CA ARG A 150 24.38 16.40 21.47
C ARG A 150 23.46 16.57 22.67
N VAL A 151 23.77 17.48 23.60
CA VAL A 151 22.89 17.83 24.73
C VAL A 151 21.62 18.51 24.25
N LEU A 152 21.69 19.44 23.29
CA LEU A 152 20.50 20.07 22.72
C LEU A 152 19.63 19.08 21.94
N ASN A 153 20.23 18.17 21.17
CA ASN A 153 19.50 17.13 20.43
C ASN A 153 18.91 16.08 21.38
N GLY A 154 19.66 15.66 22.41
CA GLY A 154 19.15 14.77 23.45
C GLY A 154 18.02 15.40 24.26
N LEU A 155 18.06 16.72 24.50
CA LEU A 155 16.96 17.45 25.15
C LEU A 155 15.70 17.47 24.27
N ASP A 156 15.87 17.55 22.96
CA ASP A 156 14.79 17.43 21.99
C ASP A 156 14.20 16.01 21.98
N ASP A 157 15.03 15.00 21.75
CA ASP A 157 14.63 13.59 21.69
C ASP A 157 14.01 13.11 23.03
N GLU A 158 14.65 13.38 24.17
CA GLU A 158 14.25 12.84 25.47
C GLU A 158 13.18 13.65 26.19
N LEU A 159 12.97 14.95 25.92
CA LEU A 159 11.97 15.78 26.63
C LEU A 159 11.02 16.60 25.75
N ILE A 160 11.47 17.19 24.64
CA ILE A 160 10.68 18.21 23.92
C ILE A 160 9.84 17.65 22.76
N SER A 161 10.37 16.72 21.97
CA SER A 161 9.72 16.23 20.75
C SER A 161 8.45 15.44 21.05
N LEU A 162 7.42 15.72 20.26
CA LEU A 162 6.11 15.05 20.27
C LEU A 162 6.03 13.86 19.30
N ASP A 163 7.11 13.56 18.56
CA ASP A 163 7.20 12.38 17.70
C ASP A 163 7.23 11.09 18.53
N TYR A 164 7.55 11.20 19.82
CA TYR A 164 7.53 10.13 20.81
C TYR A 164 6.31 10.27 21.74
N PRO A 165 5.61 9.17 22.08
CA PRO A 165 4.45 9.22 22.98
C PRO A 165 4.88 9.63 24.40
N ARG A 166 4.36 10.78 24.86
CA ARG A 166 4.65 11.36 26.19
C ARG A 166 3.50 11.16 27.16
N ASN A 167 3.82 11.10 28.46
CA ASN A 167 2.80 11.22 29.49
C ASN A 167 2.50 12.70 29.85
N THR A 168 1.47 12.93 30.66
CA THR A 168 1.02 14.29 31.03
C THR A 168 2.02 15.06 31.89
N GLU A 169 2.79 14.37 32.73
CA GLU A 169 3.78 14.98 33.62
C GLU A 169 5.03 15.42 32.82
N GLU A 170 5.53 14.56 31.94
CA GLU A 170 6.60 14.86 30.97
C GLU A 170 6.23 16.05 30.08
N THR A 171 4.99 16.09 29.57
CA THR A 171 4.51 17.19 28.72
C THR A 171 4.46 18.51 29.50
N ALA A 172 4.06 18.48 30.77
CA ALA A 172 4.07 19.66 31.63
C ALA A 172 5.50 20.13 31.96
N ALA A 173 6.40 19.20 32.31
CA ALA A 173 7.81 19.50 32.55
C ALA A 173 8.49 20.12 31.31
N ALA A 174 8.26 19.53 30.13
CA ALA A 174 8.76 20.06 28.86
C ALA A 174 8.22 21.48 28.56
N GLY A 175 6.98 21.79 28.96
CA GLY A 175 6.43 23.14 28.91
C GLY A 175 7.22 24.13 29.76
N VAL A 176 7.41 23.81 31.05
CA VAL A 176 8.18 24.64 32.00
C VAL A 176 9.62 24.85 31.54
N ILE A 177 10.29 23.80 31.06
CA ILE A 177 11.65 23.87 30.53
C ILE A 177 11.71 24.80 29.32
N LYS A 178 10.83 24.64 28.32
CA LYS A 178 10.79 25.51 27.13
C LYS A 178 10.55 26.97 27.48
N ASP A 179 9.63 27.26 28.39
CA ASP A 179 9.30 28.64 28.77
C ASP A 179 10.43 29.32 29.55
N ALA A 180 11.12 28.60 30.43
CA ALA A 180 12.33 29.11 31.07
C ALA A 180 13.47 29.31 30.06
N MET A 181 13.69 28.38 29.13
CA MET A 181 14.72 28.50 28.09
C MET A 181 14.48 29.73 27.21
N ARG A 182 13.23 29.97 26.77
CA ARG A 182 12.82 31.17 26.01
C ARG A 182 13.21 32.47 26.73
N GLN A 183 13.03 32.52 28.05
CA GLN A 183 13.31 33.71 28.86
C GLN A 183 14.80 33.91 29.19
N GLN A 184 15.55 32.82 29.35
CA GLN A 184 16.89 32.86 29.96
C GLN A 184 18.03 32.73 28.96
N CYS A 185 17.97 31.75 28.05
CA CYS A 185 19.16 31.31 27.28
C CYS A 185 18.97 31.20 25.76
N VAL A 186 17.73 31.05 25.25
CA VAL A 186 17.50 30.78 23.81
C VAL A 186 18.09 31.88 22.91
N SER A 187 18.03 33.16 23.31
CA SER A 187 18.60 34.24 22.49
C SER A 187 20.12 34.16 22.36
N GLN A 188 20.79 33.59 23.37
CA GLN A 188 22.24 33.40 23.44
C GLN A 188 22.66 32.11 22.75
N ILE A 189 21.87 31.03 22.87
CA ILE A 189 22.04 29.79 22.10
C ILE A 189 21.95 30.08 20.60
N VAL A 190 20.94 30.86 20.17
CA VAL A 190 20.79 31.27 18.77
C VAL A 190 22.00 32.06 18.28
N ARG A 191 22.49 33.05 19.04
CA ARG A 191 23.72 33.78 18.68
C ARG A 191 24.93 32.85 18.55
N ALA A 192 25.10 31.92 19.48
CA ALA A 192 26.18 30.94 19.42
C ALA A 192 26.12 30.08 18.14
N TRP A 193 24.93 29.64 17.71
CA TRP A 193 24.77 28.94 16.43
C TRP A 193 25.24 29.79 15.24
N TYR A 194 24.86 31.08 15.19
CA TYR A 194 25.31 32.00 14.14
C TYR A 194 26.84 32.15 14.11
N ASP A 195 27.42 32.43 15.27
CA ASP A 195 28.86 32.67 15.43
C ASP A 195 29.67 31.41 15.06
N ILE A 196 29.22 30.23 15.50
CA ILE A 196 29.86 28.94 15.19
C ILE A 196 29.76 28.63 13.68
N ILE A 197 28.59 28.73 13.06
CA ILE A 197 28.44 28.48 11.62
C ILE A 197 29.33 29.44 10.82
N THR A 198 29.36 30.72 11.18
CA THR A 198 30.18 31.73 10.51
C THR A 198 31.68 31.46 10.65
N LEU A 199 32.13 31.01 11.83
CA LEU A 199 33.55 30.73 12.11
C LEU A 199 34.04 29.40 11.51
N TYR A 200 33.21 28.36 11.53
CA TYR A 200 33.63 26.99 11.22
C TYR A 200 33.24 26.48 9.83
N ARG A 201 32.36 27.16 9.07
CA ARG A 201 31.90 26.72 7.72
C ARG A 201 33.00 26.36 6.70
N ASN A 202 34.21 26.90 6.88
CA ASN A 202 35.36 26.67 6.00
C ASN A 202 36.42 25.72 6.60
N SER A 203 36.30 25.33 7.88
CA SER A 203 37.33 24.58 8.61
C SER A 203 36.81 23.28 9.26
N ASP A 204 35.55 23.25 9.70
CA ASP A 204 34.88 22.09 10.29
C ASP A 204 33.40 22.08 9.88
N GLN A 205 33.13 21.39 8.78
CA GLN A 205 31.81 21.34 8.14
C GLN A 205 30.87 20.36 8.85
N GLU A 206 31.40 19.27 9.44
CA GLU A 206 30.62 18.32 10.25
C GLU A 206 30.05 19.00 11.49
N LEU A 207 30.84 19.85 12.16
CA LEU A 207 30.38 20.64 13.29
C LEU A 207 29.24 21.60 12.89
N CYS A 208 29.36 22.25 11.73
CA CYS A 208 28.32 23.14 11.21
C CYS A 208 27.03 22.39 10.86
N ILE A 209 27.11 21.17 10.32
CA ILE A 209 25.96 20.29 10.09
C ILE A 209 25.28 19.94 11.42
N SER A 210 26.06 19.55 12.45
CA SER A 210 25.55 19.22 13.78
C SER A 210 24.82 20.40 14.44
N VAL A 211 25.41 21.60 14.38
CA VAL A 211 24.82 22.86 14.86
C VAL A 211 23.52 23.19 14.12
N MET A 212 23.49 23.00 12.79
CA MET A 212 22.28 23.24 12.00
C MET A 212 21.17 22.22 12.31
N ASP A 213 21.48 20.94 12.59
CA ASP A 213 20.44 19.99 13.03
C ASP A 213 19.85 20.38 14.39
N SER A 214 20.69 20.80 15.35
CA SER A 214 20.21 21.36 16.63
C SER A 214 19.33 22.58 16.41
N MET A 215 19.74 23.52 15.55
CA MET A 215 18.94 24.71 15.23
C MET A 215 17.59 24.34 14.60
N ARG A 216 17.60 23.44 13.61
CA ARG A 216 16.41 22.94 12.88
C ARG A 216 15.31 22.46 13.83
N ARG A 217 15.66 21.61 14.79
CA ARG A 217 14.74 21.04 15.79
C ARG A 217 14.04 22.13 16.62
N TYR A 218 14.80 23.13 17.06
CA TYR A 218 14.37 24.17 17.99
C TYR A 218 13.51 25.26 17.34
N ILE A 219 13.68 25.52 16.02
CA ILE A 219 12.91 26.53 15.27
C ILE A 219 11.38 26.35 15.45
N SER A 220 10.92 25.11 15.62
CA SER A 220 9.51 24.75 15.84
C SER A 220 8.85 25.47 17.03
N TRP A 221 9.60 25.81 18.09
CA TRP A 221 9.03 26.35 19.35
C TRP A 221 9.70 27.61 19.91
N ILE A 222 10.88 28.02 19.45
CA ILE A 222 11.50 29.31 19.84
C ILE A 222 10.73 30.50 19.24
N ASP A 223 11.14 31.75 19.51
CA ASP A 223 10.62 32.91 18.75
C ASP A 223 11.14 32.88 17.30
N ILE A 224 10.27 33.19 16.32
CA ILE A 224 10.64 33.24 14.91
C ILE A 224 11.54 34.43 14.58
N GLY A 225 11.40 35.57 15.27
CA GLY A 225 12.24 36.75 15.01
C GLY A 225 13.73 36.54 15.26
N LEU A 226 14.08 35.54 16.08
CA LEU A 226 15.47 35.16 16.36
C LEU A 226 16.19 34.51 15.16
N ILE A 227 15.44 33.90 14.22
CA ILE A 227 15.98 33.15 13.09
C ILE A 227 15.52 33.71 11.73
N ALA A 228 14.26 34.13 11.61
CA ALA A 228 13.75 34.77 10.39
C ALA A 228 14.07 36.27 10.39
N ASN A 229 15.34 36.60 10.18
CA ASN A 229 15.85 37.97 10.15
C ASN A 229 16.97 38.17 9.10
N ASP A 230 17.35 39.42 8.90
CA ASP A 230 18.31 39.88 7.88
C ASP A 230 19.76 39.40 8.08
N ALA A 231 20.06 38.65 9.15
CA ALA A 231 21.37 38.01 9.35
C ALA A 231 21.31 36.52 9.03
N PHE A 232 20.38 35.78 9.64
CA PHE A 232 20.28 34.33 9.49
C PHE A 232 19.77 33.89 8.12
N VAL A 233 18.73 34.55 7.58
CA VAL A 233 18.13 34.14 6.31
C VAL A 233 19.15 34.29 5.15
N PRO A 234 19.89 35.41 5.02
CA PRO A 234 20.96 35.50 4.03
C PRO A 234 22.06 34.47 4.22
N LEU A 235 22.53 34.20 5.45
CA LEU A 235 23.55 33.19 5.73
C LEU A 235 23.11 31.78 5.28
N LEU A 236 21.86 31.39 5.58
CA LEU A 236 21.32 30.09 5.16
C LEU A 236 21.25 29.98 3.63
N PHE A 237 20.75 31.01 2.94
CA PHE A 237 20.73 31.00 1.48
C PHE A 237 22.14 31.06 0.86
N GLU A 238 23.10 31.76 1.47
CA GLU A 238 24.50 31.75 1.02
C GLU A 238 25.08 30.33 1.10
N LEU A 239 24.86 29.61 2.20
CA LEU A 239 25.29 28.22 2.36
C LEU A 239 24.63 27.27 1.36
N ILE A 240 23.36 27.49 0.98
CA ILE A 240 22.66 26.68 -0.02
C ILE A 240 23.17 26.97 -1.44
N LEU A 241 23.36 28.26 -1.78
CA LEU A 241 23.61 28.72 -3.15
C LEU A 241 25.07 28.65 -3.58
N VAL A 242 26.03 28.71 -2.64
CA VAL A 242 27.47 28.63 -2.97
C VAL A 242 27.85 27.22 -3.39
N ASP A 243 28.53 27.10 -4.53
CA ASP A 243 29.15 25.85 -4.98
C ASP A 243 30.53 25.64 -4.32
N GLY A 244 30.82 24.39 -3.93
CA GLY A 244 32.06 24.01 -3.25
C GLY A 244 31.89 23.33 -1.88
N PRO A 245 30.98 23.78 -0.99
CA PRO A 245 30.69 23.07 0.26
C PRO A 245 30.03 21.70 0.00
N PRO A 246 30.20 20.71 0.90
CA PRO A 246 29.55 19.40 0.78
C PRO A 246 28.03 19.51 0.73
N GLU A 247 27.40 18.62 -0.02
CA GLU A 247 25.95 18.58 -0.19
C GLU A 247 25.21 18.40 1.15
N GLN A 248 25.81 17.71 2.11
CA GLN A 248 25.28 17.59 3.47
C GLN A 248 25.16 18.95 4.18
N LEU A 249 26.13 19.85 4.00
CA LEU A 249 26.10 21.19 4.59
C LEU A 249 25.03 22.06 3.92
N ARG A 250 24.96 22.02 2.58
CA ARG A 250 23.95 22.72 1.78
C ARG A 250 22.54 22.22 2.13
N GLY A 251 22.36 20.90 2.28
CA GLY A 251 21.13 20.24 2.66
C GLY A 251 20.70 20.50 4.11
N ALA A 252 21.64 20.58 5.05
CA ALA A 252 21.36 20.98 6.43
C ALA A 252 20.86 22.43 6.51
N ALA A 253 21.44 23.35 5.74
CA ALA A 253 20.95 24.72 5.63
C ALA A 253 19.54 24.77 5.00
N ALA A 254 19.29 24.03 3.91
CA ALA A 254 17.96 23.90 3.31
C ALA A 254 16.92 23.33 4.30
N SER A 255 17.31 22.36 5.14
CA SER A 255 16.46 21.77 6.17
C SER A 255 16.13 22.77 7.29
N CYS A 256 17.03 23.71 7.60
CA CYS A 256 16.74 24.83 8.51
C CYS A 256 15.74 25.82 7.89
N VAL A 257 15.86 26.13 6.60
CA VAL A 257 14.88 26.97 5.90
C VAL A 257 13.51 26.28 5.86
N LEU A 258 13.45 24.95 5.68
CA LEU A 258 12.20 24.20 5.77
C LEU A 258 11.59 24.30 7.18
N ALA A 259 12.39 24.23 8.25
CA ALA A 259 11.87 24.43 9.61
C ALA A 259 11.30 25.86 9.83
N ILE A 260 11.90 26.90 9.23
CA ILE A 260 11.34 28.27 9.22
C ILE A 260 9.99 28.29 8.50
N VAL A 261 9.92 27.63 7.33
CA VAL A 261 8.72 27.52 6.49
C VAL A 261 7.60 26.75 7.19
N SER A 262 7.86 25.62 7.84
CA SER A 262 6.84 24.78 8.51
C SER A 262 6.44 25.26 9.90
N LYS A 263 6.97 26.38 10.38
CA LYS A 263 6.68 26.88 11.73
C LYS A 263 5.24 27.39 11.85
N ARG A 264 4.43 26.79 12.73
CA ARG A 264 3.03 27.21 12.93
C ARG A 264 2.95 28.65 13.47
N MET A 265 2.18 29.49 12.77
CA MET A 265 1.91 30.90 13.11
C MET A 265 0.63 31.37 12.41
N GLU A 266 0.21 32.60 12.68
CA GLU A 266 -0.98 33.19 12.03
C GLU A 266 -0.81 33.32 10.50
N PRO A 267 -1.82 32.97 9.68
CA PRO A 267 -1.69 32.90 8.22
C PRO A 267 -1.21 34.19 7.53
N GLN A 268 -1.62 35.38 8.02
CA GLN A 268 -1.19 36.66 7.42
C GLN A 268 0.31 36.91 7.65
N SER A 269 0.79 36.60 8.85
CA SER A 269 2.20 36.69 9.22
C SER A 269 3.02 35.60 8.51
N LYS A 270 2.44 34.41 8.32
CA LYS A 270 3.03 33.32 7.50
C LYS A 270 3.22 33.78 6.06
N LEU A 271 2.19 34.31 5.40
CA LEU A 271 2.27 34.77 4.01
C LEU A 271 3.35 35.85 3.83
N SER A 272 3.43 36.78 4.78
CA SER A 272 4.46 37.84 4.81
C SER A 272 5.88 37.25 4.93
N LEU A 273 6.07 36.25 5.79
CA LEU A 273 7.33 35.51 5.94
C LEU A 273 7.68 34.72 4.67
N LEU A 274 6.74 33.98 4.09
CA LEU A 274 6.97 33.20 2.86
C LEU A 274 7.44 34.12 1.71
N ARG A 275 6.84 35.30 1.59
CA ARG A 275 7.24 36.32 0.60
C ARG A 275 8.65 36.89 0.86
N SER A 276 9.05 37.08 2.13
CA SER A 276 10.37 37.63 2.45
C SER A 276 11.52 36.64 2.20
N LEU A 277 11.26 35.33 2.23
CA LEU A 277 12.30 34.30 2.04
C LEU A 277 12.88 34.23 0.62
N GLN A 278 12.14 34.68 -0.42
CA GLN A 278 12.58 34.60 -1.83
C GLN A 278 13.11 33.22 -2.22
N ILE A 279 12.26 32.21 -2.02
CA ILE A 279 12.61 30.79 -2.20
C ILE A 279 12.95 30.43 -3.66
N ASN A 280 12.46 31.21 -4.63
CA ASN A 280 12.73 31.05 -6.05
C ASN A 280 14.24 30.98 -6.40
N ARG A 281 15.12 31.53 -5.55
CA ARG A 281 16.58 31.43 -5.68
C ARG A 281 17.10 29.98 -5.74
N VAL A 282 16.46 29.03 -5.05
CA VAL A 282 16.92 27.63 -5.00
C VAL A 282 16.32 26.75 -6.09
N CYS A 283 15.29 27.22 -6.80
CA CYS A 283 14.60 26.47 -7.86
C CYS A 283 15.53 25.98 -8.98
N GLY A 284 16.60 26.71 -9.29
CA GLY A 284 17.58 26.33 -10.31
C GLY A 284 18.54 25.20 -9.89
N LEU A 285 18.77 25.02 -8.58
CA LEU A 285 19.65 23.95 -8.06
C LEU A 285 19.02 22.56 -8.18
N VAL A 286 17.70 22.51 -8.33
CA VAL A 286 16.90 21.29 -8.41
C VAL A 286 17.13 20.52 -9.71
N ALA A 287 17.58 21.19 -10.78
CA ALA A 287 17.90 20.57 -12.07
C ALA A 287 19.28 19.88 -12.11
N GLY A 288 19.86 19.61 -10.93
CA GLY A 288 21.12 18.87 -10.77
C GLY A 288 20.92 17.36 -10.78
N ASP A 289 21.83 16.65 -10.10
CA ASP A 289 21.75 15.21 -9.89
C ASP A 289 20.53 14.87 -9.01
N CYS A 290 19.65 13.99 -9.50
CA CYS A 290 18.40 13.64 -8.82
C CYS A 290 18.62 12.77 -7.58
N ASP A 291 19.74 12.04 -7.52
CA ASP A 291 20.14 11.20 -6.38
C ASP A 291 20.90 12.01 -5.31
N SER A 292 21.19 13.28 -5.58
CA SER A 292 21.86 14.18 -4.62
C SER A 292 21.02 14.40 -3.36
N GLU A 293 21.64 14.22 -2.19
CA GLU A 293 20.97 14.52 -0.91
C GLU A 293 20.48 15.99 -0.87
N LEU A 294 21.21 16.91 -1.50
CA LEU A 294 20.80 18.31 -1.60
C LEU A 294 19.48 18.45 -2.36
N VAL A 295 19.32 17.79 -3.52
CA VAL A 295 18.10 17.86 -4.32
C VAL A 295 16.91 17.28 -3.54
N LEU A 296 17.09 16.19 -2.80
CA LEU A 296 16.06 15.62 -1.91
C LEU A 296 15.66 16.58 -0.77
N LYS A 297 16.60 17.30 -0.15
CA LYS A 297 16.27 18.35 0.84
C LYS A 297 15.57 19.55 0.20
N LEU A 298 16.00 19.98 -0.99
CA LEU A 298 15.39 21.09 -1.72
C LEU A 298 13.96 20.76 -2.20
N ALA A 299 13.72 19.53 -2.65
CA ALA A 299 12.39 19.01 -2.97
C ALA A 299 11.45 19.09 -1.75
N SER A 300 11.93 18.65 -0.60
CA SER A 300 11.20 18.73 0.67
C SER A 300 10.91 20.17 1.08
N LEU A 301 11.88 21.08 0.91
CA LEU A 301 11.76 22.51 1.17
C LEU A 301 10.71 23.19 0.27
N LEU A 302 10.78 22.97 -1.05
CA LEU A 302 9.85 23.56 -2.03
C LEU A 302 8.43 23.01 -1.84
N THR A 303 8.29 21.71 -1.56
CA THR A 303 6.99 21.09 -1.24
C THR A 303 6.40 21.67 0.05
N GLY A 304 7.19 21.78 1.11
CA GLY A 304 6.76 22.39 2.37
C GLY A 304 6.32 23.85 2.20
N TYR A 305 7.05 24.62 1.39
CA TYR A 305 6.68 25.99 1.02
C TYR A 305 5.35 26.04 0.26
N ALA A 306 5.15 25.13 -0.70
CA ALA A 306 3.91 25.03 -1.46
C ALA A 306 2.70 24.70 -0.57
N CYS A 307 2.86 23.75 0.35
CA CYS A 307 1.84 23.39 1.33
C CYS A 307 1.42 24.58 2.20
N GLU A 308 2.37 25.33 2.75
CA GLU A 308 2.10 26.47 3.63
C GLU A 308 1.48 27.66 2.87
N ALA A 309 1.94 27.94 1.64
CA ALA A 309 1.35 28.97 0.78
C ALA A 309 -0.11 28.66 0.42
N LEU A 310 -0.42 27.38 0.19
CA LEU A 310 -1.76 26.87 -0.09
C LEU A 310 -2.66 26.80 1.17
N ASP A 311 -2.13 26.49 2.36
CA ASP A 311 -2.90 26.56 3.61
C ASP A 311 -3.30 28.01 3.92
N CYS A 312 -2.39 28.97 3.69
CA CYS A 312 -2.70 30.39 3.84
C CYS A 312 -3.88 30.82 2.96
N SER A 313 -3.92 30.39 1.69
CA SER A 313 -5.01 30.75 0.77
C SER A 313 -6.35 30.14 1.20
N LYS A 314 -6.35 28.94 1.78
CA LYS A 314 -7.57 28.23 2.26
C LYS A 314 -8.13 28.79 3.57
N ARG A 315 -7.31 29.46 4.37
CA ARG A 315 -7.69 29.98 5.70
C ARG A 315 -7.99 31.47 5.72
N LEU A 316 -7.63 32.18 4.65
CA LEU A 316 -7.81 33.61 4.48
C LEU A 316 -8.60 33.86 3.20
N ASP A 317 -9.93 33.71 3.28
CA ASP A 317 -10.87 33.94 2.18
C ASP A 317 -10.93 35.43 1.76
N SER A 318 -9.87 35.91 1.10
CA SER A 318 -9.71 37.25 0.55
C SER A 318 -9.07 37.16 -0.83
N GLU A 319 -9.55 37.95 -1.80
CA GLU A 319 -9.00 37.95 -3.17
C GLU A 319 -7.53 38.39 -3.20
N GLU A 320 -7.13 39.37 -2.37
CA GLU A 320 -5.75 39.86 -2.29
C GLU A 320 -4.80 38.78 -1.77
N VAL A 321 -5.20 38.04 -0.74
CA VAL A 321 -4.40 36.94 -0.17
C VAL A 321 -4.30 35.79 -1.16
N ASN A 322 -5.42 35.41 -1.78
CA ASN A 322 -5.44 34.36 -2.79
C ASN A 322 -4.54 34.72 -3.99
N GLN A 323 -4.53 35.98 -4.42
CA GLN A 323 -3.64 36.44 -5.49
C GLN A 323 -2.15 36.32 -5.09
N VAL A 324 -1.76 36.76 -3.88
CA VAL A 324 -0.38 36.64 -3.39
C VAL A 324 0.04 35.19 -3.19
N SER A 325 -0.79 34.34 -2.58
CA SER A 325 -0.52 32.90 -2.44
C SER A 325 -0.33 32.22 -3.79
N MET A 326 -1.15 32.57 -4.80
CA MET A 326 -1.04 32.00 -6.14
C MET A 326 0.23 32.49 -6.87
N GLU A 327 0.65 33.75 -6.68
CA GLU A 327 1.93 34.24 -7.20
C GLU A 327 3.12 33.47 -6.62
N LEU A 328 3.13 33.24 -5.29
CA LEU A 328 4.17 32.44 -4.63
C LEU A 328 4.19 30.97 -5.09
N LEU A 329 3.01 30.39 -5.39
CA LEU A 329 2.90 29.03 -5.93
C LEU A 329 3.36 28.96 -7.40
N ASP A 330 2.97 29.92 -8.23
CA ASP A 330 3.38 30.02 -9.64
C ASP A 330 4.91 30.04 -9.80
N GLU A 331 5.65 30.66 -8.86
CA GLU A 331 7.12 30.70 -8.87
C GLU A 331 7.79 29.33 -8.65
N ILE A 332 7.21 28.46 -7.80
CA ILE A 332 7.86 27.21 -7.37
C ILE A 332 7.29 25.94 -8.01
N LEU A 333 6.04 25.96 -8.48
CA LEU A 333 5.37 24.80 -9.07
C LEU A 333 6.17 24.14 -10.21
N PRO A 334 6.85 24.87 -11.12
CA PRO A 334 7.69 24.24 -12.15
C PRO A 334 8.79 23.34 -11.56
N SER A 335 9.43 23.75 -10.46
CA SER A 335 10.41 22.92 -9.77
C SER A 335 9.76 21.72 -9.08
N VAL A 336 8.61 21.89 -8.42
CA VAL A 336 7.88 20.78 -7.79
C VAL A 336 7.47 19.72 -8.83
N PHE A 337 7.00 20.15 -10.01
CA PHE A 337 6.70 19.25 -11.13
C PHE A 337 7.94 18.57 -11.70
N TYR A 338 9.09 19.27 -11.75
CA TYR A 338 10.35 18.68 -12.19
C TYR A 338 10.82 17.57 -11.24
N VAL A 339 10.91 17.83 -9.94
CA VAL A 339 11.34 16.79 -8.97
C VAL A 339 10.41 15.58 -9.05
N MET A 340 9.09 15.79 -9.03
CA MET A 340 8.11 14.71 -9.10
C MET A 340 8.11 13.97 -10.46
N LYS A 341 8.85 14.44 -11.47
CA LYS A 341 9.08 13.72 -12.75
C LYS A 341 10.45 13.07 -12.86
N SER A 342 11.44 13.50 -12.09
CA SER A 342 12.85 13.14 -12.30
C SER A 342 13.55 12.51 -11.09
N CYS A 343 13.01 12.61 -9.88
CA CYS A 343 13.61 12.05 -8.67
C CYS A 343 12.69 11.02 -8.00
N GLU A 344 13.28 9.98 -7.42
CA GLU A 344 12.59 9.13 -6.45
C GLU A 344 12.50 9.84 -5.10
N LEU A 345 11.30 9.88 -4.52
CA LEU A 345 11.05 10.66 -3.30
C LEU A 345 10.28 9.86 -2.25
N ASP A 346 10.89 9.67 -1.08
CA ASP A 346 10.19 9.19 0.13
C ASP A 346 8.94 10.02 0.45
N SER A 347 8.94 11.30 0.05
CA SER A 347 7.85 12.26 0.27
C SER A 347 6.92 12.46 -0.92
N ALA A 348 6.99 11.62 -1.96
CA ALA A 348 6.12 11.65 -3.14
C ALA A 348 4.61 11.76 -2.77
N PHE A 349 4.18 11.00 -1.76
CA PHE A 349 2.81 11.06 -1.22
C PHE A 349 2.42 12.47 -0.76
N ASN A 350 3.31 13.20 -0.07
CA ASN A 350 3.04 14.55 0.41
C ASN A 350 2.84 15.53 -0.76
N ILE A 351 3.58 15.36 -1.85
CA ILE A 351 3.40 16.13 -3.09
C ILE A 351 2.04 15.80 -3.72
N VAL A 352 1.65 14.52 -3.79
CA VAL A 352 0.34 14.12 -4.34
C VAL A 352 -0.83 14.66 -3.49
N GLN A 353 -0.70 14.71 -2.17
CA GLN A 353 -1.68 15.34 -1.27
C GLN A 353 -1.73 16.86 -1.47
N PHE A 354 -0.58 17.53 -1.59
CA PHE A 354 -0.50 18.95 -1.93
C PHE A 354 -1.20 19.27 -3.27
N LEU A 355 -0.86 18.55 -4.34
CA LEU A 355 -1.45 18.72 -5.67
C LEU A 355 -2.95 18.43 -5.66
N SER A 356 -3.40 17.42 -4.92
CA SER A 356 -4.84 17.13 -4.73
C SER A 356 -5.55 18.28 -4.03
N GLY A 357 -4.89 18.85 -3.00
CA GLY A 357 -5.35 20.03 -2.28
C GLY A 357 -5.34 21.31 -3.11
N TYR A 358 -4.46 21.43 -4.11
CA TYR A 358 -4.36 22.57 -5.03
C TYR A 358 -5.43 22.49 -6.13
N VAL A 359 -5.59 21.32 -6.76
CA VAL A 359 -6.68 21.05 -7.72
C VAL A 359 -8.06 21.24 -7.05
N ALA A 360 -8.18 20.94 -5.75
CA ALA A 360 -9.41 21.20 -5.01
C ALA A 360 -9.76 22.70 -4.92
N THR A 361 -8.79 23.63 -4.82
CA THR A 361 -9.09 25.07 -4.82
C THR A 361 -9.53 25.58 -6.19
N MET A 362 -9.19 24.89 -7.28
CA MET A 362 -9.64 25.25 -8.62
C MET A 362 -11.14 24.96 -8.88
N LYS A 363 -11.81 24.18 -8.02
CA LYS A 363 -13.24 23.84 -8.20
C LYS A 363 -14.18 25.05 -8.09
N SER A 364 -13.77 26.11 -7.41
CA SER A 364 -14.51 27.38 -7.36
C SER A 364 -14.26 28.28 -8.58
N LEU A 365 -13.24 27.97 -9.40
CA LEU A 365 -12.79 28.79 -10.52
C LEU A 365 -13.32 28.21 -11.84
N SER A 366 -14.54 28.60 -12.21
CA SER A 366 -15.14 28.25 -13.51
C SER A 366 -15.53 29.53 -14.27
N PRO A 367 -14.92 29.81 -15.45
CA PRO A 367 -13.88 29.04 -16.14
C PRO A 367 -12.48 29.18 -15.51
N LEU A 368 -11.60 28.22 -15.82
CA LEU A 368 -10.19 28.25 -15.45
C LEU A 368 -9.40 29.28 -16.28
N LYS A 369 -8.39 29.92 -15.68
CA LYS A 369 -7.45 30.80 -16.39
C LYS A 369 -6.38 29.96 -17.11
N GLU A 370 -5.77 30.53 -18.15
CA GLU A 370 -4.76 29.86 -18.98
C GLU A 370 -3.60 29.23 -18.17
N LYS A 371 -3.10 29.92 -17.13
CA LYS A 371 -2.07 29.38 -16.23
C LYS A 371 -2.52 28.10 -15.52
N GLN A 372 -3.75 28.04 -15.02
CA GLN A 372 -4.27 26.88 -14.31
C GLN A 372 -4.48 25.69 -15.25
N VAL A 373 -4.85 25.95 -16.51
CA VAL A 373 -4.87 24.92 -17.56
C VAL A 373 -3.46 24.35 -17.79
N ARG A 374 -2.42 25.18 -17.86
CA ARG A 374 -1.02 24.71 -17.96
C ARG A 374 -0.61 23.87 -16.74
N HIS A 375 -0.94 24.32 -15.52
CA HIS A 375 -0.64 23.55 -14.29
C HIS A 375 -1.36 22.21 -14.25
N ILE A 376 -2.59 22.14 -14.77
CA ILE A 376 -3.31 20.87 -14.93
C ILE A 376 -2.61 19.95 -15.94
N SER A 377 -2.14 20.48 -17.08
CA SER A 377 -1.36 19.68 -18.04
C SER A 377 -0.06 19.16 -17.43
N GLU A 378 0.66 19.97 -16.65
CA GLU A 378 1.86 19.53 -15.92
C GLU A 378 1.56 18.47 -14.85
N ILE A 379 0.43 18.57 -14.14
CA ILE A 379 -0.02 17.54 -13.19
C ILE A 379 -0.35 16.23 -13.92
N LEU A 380 -1.00 16.29 -15.08
CA LEU A 380 -1.28 15.11 -15.90
C LEU A 380 0.01 14.47 -16.44
N GLU A 381 1.02 15.28 -16.79
CA GLU A 381 2.36 14.82 -17.17
C GLU A 381 3.07 14.12 -16.00
N VAL A 382 3.05 14.73 -14.81
CA VAL A 382 3.58 14.14 -13.57
C VAL A 382 2.93 12.78 -13.31
N ILE A 383 1.60 12.67 -13.42
CA ILE A 383 0.89 11.40 -13.24
C ILE A 383 1.34 10.39 -14.31
N ARG A 384 1.41 10.75 -15.60
CA ARG A 384 1.83 9.81 -16.66
C ARG A 384 3.23 9.23 -16.39
N VAL A 385 4.18 10.09 -16.00
CA VAL A 385 5.56 9.67 -15.69
C VAL A 385 5.58 8.76 -14.46
N GLN A 386 4.94 9.18 -13.36
CA GLN A 386 5.00 8.47 -12.08
C GLN A 386 4.19 7.16 -12.04
N ILE A 387 3.18 6.96 -12.90
CA ILE A 387 2.55 5.65 -13.03
C ILE A 387 3.35 4.72 -13.95
N CYS A 388 4.29 5.20 -14.75
CA CYS A 388 5.04 4.37 -15.69
C CYS A 388 5.90 3.34 -14.94
N TYR A 389 5.94 2.09 -15.41
CA TYR A 389 6.91 1.12 -14.88
C TYR A 389 8.33 1.49 -15.33
N GLU A 390 9.32 1.15 -14.51
CA GLU A 390 10.72 1.23 -14.91
C GLU A 390 11.05 0.13 -15.94
N PRO A 391 11.76 0.43 -17.04
CA PRO A 391 12.09 -0.55 -18.08
C PRO A 391 12.90 -1.76 -17.59
N GLU A 392 13.58 -1.65 -16.44
CA GLU A 392 14.40 -2.72 -15.87
C GLU A 392 13.57 -3.95 -15.45
N TYR A 393 12.32 -3.74 -15.03
CA TYR A 393 11.44 -4.82 -14.58
C TYR A 393 10.67 -5.51 -15.72
N ARG A 394 10.78 -5.03 -16.96
CA ARG A 394 9.96 -5.46 -18.12
C ARG A 394 9.87 -6.98 -18.30
N ASP A 395 10.99 -7.69 -18.24
CA ASP A 395 11.03 -9.14 -18.46
C ASP A 395 10.36 -9.89 -17.30
N SER A 396 10.67 -9.48 -16.06
CA SER A 396 10.07 -10.02 -14.83
C SER A 396 8.57 -9.75 -14.74
N LEU A 397 8.09 -8.64 -15.31
CA LEU A 397 6.66 -8.29 -15.39
C LEU A 397 5.92 -9.05 -16.50
N ASN A 398 6.56 -9.28 -17.65
CA ASN A 398 5.92 -10.02 -18.75
C ASN A 398 5.70 -11.50 -18.39
N ILE A 399 6.67 -12.11 -17.67
CA ILE A 399 6.57 -13.46 -17.11
C ILE A 399 6.71 -13.36 -15.59
N PRO A 400 5.60 -13.17 -14.83
CA PRO A 400 5.63 -12.78 -13.41
C PRO A 400 6.37 -13.79 -12.54
N ASP A 401 7.65 -13.49 -12.28
CA ASP A 401 8.49 -14.21 -11.35
C ASP A 401 8.22 -13.70 -9.91
N LYS A 402 9.18 -13.82 -8.99
CA LYS A 402 9.00 -13.25 -7.64
C LYS A 402 9.07 -11.71 -7.68
N ILE A 403 10.03 -11.15 -8.41
CA ILE A 403 10.31 -9.72 -8.50
C ILE A 403 9.14 -9.03 -9.19
N GLY A 404 8.68 -9.54 -10.34
CA GLY A 404 7.54 -8.98 -11.09
C GLY A 404 6.23 -8.95 -10.30
N ARG A 405 6.00 -9.88 -9.34
CA ARG A 405 4.84 -9.80 -8.44
C ARG A 405 5.00 -8.76 -7.34
N GLU A 406 6.19 -8.67 -6.73
CA GLU A 406 6.49 -7.64 -5.72
C GLU A 406 6.45 -6.22 -6.35
N GLU A 407 6.83 -6.11 -7.63
CA GLU A 407 6.69 -4.92 -8.47
C GLU A 407 5.22 -4.55 -8.74
N GLU A 408 4.40 -5.50 -9.22
CA GLU A 408 2.96 -5.28 -9.43
C GLU A 408 2.26 -4.84 -8.13
N ASP A 409 2.53 -5.52 -7.01
CA ASP A 409 1.94 -5.17 -5.71
C ASP A 409 2.37 -3.77 -5.24
N ARG A 410 3.65 -3.38 -5.42
CA ARG A 410 4.14 -2.02 -5.12
C ARG A 410 3.43 -0.99 -5.99
N MET A 411 3.40 -1.20 -7.30
CA MET A 411 2.84 -0.25 -8.25
C MET A 411 1.32 -0.08 -8.07
N VAL A 412 0.59 -1.13 -7.70
CA VAL A 412 -0.86 -1.05 -7.41
C VAL A 412 -1.15 -0.14 -6.23
N GLU A 413 -0.41 -0.24 -5.12
CA GLU A 413 -0.60 0.65 -3.97
C GLU A 413 -0.08 2.07 -4.26
N PHE A 414 1.02 2.23 -4.99
CA PHE A 414 1.58 3.54 -5.36
C PHE A 414 0.66 4.35 -6.29
N ARG A 415 0.11 3.72 -7.35
CA ARG A 415 -0.79 4.37 -8.32
C ARG A 415 -2.12 4.83 -7.70
N LYS A 416 -2.50 4.30 -6.55
CA LYS A 416 -3.79 4.57 -5.86
C LYS A 416 -4.06 6.06 -5.66
N ASP A 417 -3.11 6.79 -5.07
CA ASP A 417 -3.24 8.22 -4.81
C ASP A 417 -3.05 9.07 -6.07
N LEU A 418 -2.17 8.66 -6.99
CA LEU A 418 -2.03 9.29 -8.32
C LEU A 418 -3.34 9.21 -9.11
N PHE A 419 -4.07 8.09 -9.03
CA PHE A 419 -5.39 7.95 -9.61
C PHE A 419 -6.48 8.72 -8.82
N VAL A 420 -6.34 8.96 -7.51
CA VAL A 420 -7.21 9.93 -6.79
C VAL A 420 -7.01 11.34 -7.35
N LEU A 421 -5.74 11.75 -7.54
CA LEU A 421 -5.40 13.05 -8.13
C LEU A 421 -5.94 13.18 -9.56
N LEU A 422 -5.73 12.18 -10.42
CA LEU A 422 -6.28 12.14 -11.79
C LEU A 422 -7.81 12.31 -11.80
N ARG A 423 -8.53 11.61 -10.92
CA ARG A 423 -9.99 11.73 -10.77
C ARG A 423 -10.43 13.10 -10.24
N SER A 424 -9.59 13.79 -9.46
CA SER A 424 -9.83 15.17 -9.04
C SER A 424 -9.65 16.14 -10.21
N VAL A 425 -8.57 15.97 -10.99
CA VAL A 425 -8.27 16.77 -12.19
C VAL A 425 -9.35 16.61 -13.26
N GLY A 426 -9.76 15.37 -13.57
CA GLY A 426 -10.81 15.09 -14.55
C GLY A 426 -12.18 15.69 -14.20
N ARG A 427 -12.46 15.96 -12.93
CA ARG A 427 -13.67 16.68 -12.46
C ARG A 427 -13.56 18.20 -12.58
N VAL A 428 -12.35 18.74 -12.58
CA VAL A 428 -12.07 20.19 -12.67
C VAL A 428 -11.90 20.63 -14.13
N ALA A 429 -11.20 19.84 -14.94
CA ALA A 429 -10.91 20.12 -16.34
C ALA A 429 -11.11 18.86 -17.22
N PRO A 430 -12.38 18.45 -17.46
CA PRO A 430 -12.68 17.22 -18.18
C PRO A 430 -12.14 17.22 -19.62
N GLU A 431 -12.27 18.32 -20.36
CA GLU A 431 -11.82 18.44 -21.75
C GLU A 431 -10.29 18.37 -21.89
N VAL A 432 -9.57 19.06 -21.01
CA VAL A 432 -8.09 19.03 -20.95
C VAL A 432 -7.60 17.63 -20.63
N THR A 433 -8.24 16.96 -19.66
CA THR A 433 -7.91 15.59 -19.26
C THR A 433 -8.16 14.58 -20.40
N GLN A 434 -9.31 14.68 -21.08
CA GLN A 434 -9.65 13.82 -22.22
C GLN A 434 -8.69 14.04 -23.41
N SER A 435 -8.39 15.31 -23.74
CA SER A 435 -7.43 15.65 -24.80
C SER A 435 -6.02 15.15 -24.48
N PHE A 436 -5.56 15.29 -23.22
CA PHE A 436 -4.26 14.77 -22.78
C PHE A 436 -4.17 13.25 -22.93
N ILE A 437 -5.17 12.52 -22.46
CA ILE A 437 -5.21 11.04 -22.58
C ILE A 437 -5.26 10.62 -24.05
N GLY A 438 -6.00 11.34 -24.90
CA GLY A 438 -6.01 11.11 -26.35
C GLY A 438 -4.67 11.33 -27.02
N ASN A 439 -3.96 12.41 -26.65
CA ASN A 439 -2.61 12.67 -27.14
C ASN A 439 -1.61 11.62 -26.65
N SER A 440 -1.74 11.16 -25.40
CA SER A 440 -0.90 10.10 -24.82
C SER A 440 -1.09 8.77 -25.57
N LEU A 441 -2.35 8.36 -25.80
CA LEU A 441 -2.67 7.17 -26.61
C LEU A 441 -2.18 7.33 -28.06
N GLY A 442 -2.43 8.48 -28.70
CA GLY A 442 -1.98 8.76 -30.06
C GLY A 442 -0.45 8.68 -30.22
N THR A 443 0.29 9.29 -29.29
CA THR A 443 1.75 9.25 -29.25
C THR A 443 2.25 7.81 -29.15
N ALA A 444 1.67 7.05 -28.20
CA ALA A 444 2.00 5.66 -27.95
C ALA A 444 1.74 4.74 -29.17
N VAL A 445 0.78 5.08 -30.04
CA VAL A 445 0.53 4.37 -31.32
C VAL A 445 1.52 4.75 -32.41
N THR A 446 1.91 6.03 -32.51
CA THR A 446 2.82 6.50 -33.56
C THR A 446 4.29 6.12 -33.35
N SER A 447 4.62 5.63 -32.16
CA SER A 447 6.00 5.40 -31.73
C SER A 447 6.57 4.09 -32.33
N PRO A 448 7.56 4.16 -33.26
CA PRO A 448 7.81 3.09 -34.25
C PRO A 448 8.67 1.91 -33.77
N SER A 449 8.71 1.62 -32.47
CA SER A 449 9.56 0.57 -31.88
C SER A 449 8.77 -0.36 -30.97
N GLU A 450 8.59 -1.61 -31.40
CA GLU A 450 7.83 -2.67 -30.71
C GLU A 450 8.23 -2.87 -29.25
N ASP A 451 9.55 -2.95 -28.97
CA ASP A 451 10.04 -3.30 -27.64
C ASP A 451 10.27 -2.13 -26.69
N LYS A 452 10.32 -0.86 -27.14
CA LYS A 452 10.82 0.22 -26.27
C LYS A 452 9.77 0.96 -25.44
N ASN A 453 8.49 0.87 -25.81
CA ASN A 453 7.44 1.75 -25.30
C ASN A 453 6.31 1.00 -24.56
N VAL A 454 6.60 -0.22 -24.07
CA VAL A 454 5.62 -1.09 -23.40
C VAL A 454 4.99 -0.38 -22.19
N GLU A 455 5.83 0.27 -21.40
CA GLU A 455 5.46 0.96 -20.16
C GLU A 455 4.71 2.26 -20.45
N GLU A 456 5.09 3.00 -21.51
CA GLU A 456 4.35 4.18 -21.96
C GLU A 456 2.95 3.84 -22.48
N ILE A 457 2.83 2.73 -23.23
CA ILE A 457 1.54 2.21 -23.74
C ILE A 457 0.68 1.73 -22.56
N GLU A 458 1.26 0.97 -21.62
CA GLU A 458 0.56 0.53 -20.42
C GLU A 458 0.08 1.72 -19.59
N ALA A 459 0.93 2.72 -19.34
CA ALA A 459 0.60 3.94 -18.61
C ALA A 459 -0.53 4.73 -19.30
N ALA A 460 -0.46 4.93 -20.63
CA ALA A 460 -1.49 5.64 -21.39
C ALA A 460 -2.86 4.94 -21.33
N VAL A 461 -2.88 3.60 -21.40
CA VAL A 461 -4.10 2.82 -21.24
C VAL A 461 -4.58 2.80 -19.78
N SER A 462 -3.67 2.76 -18.80
CA SER A 462 -3.96 2.89 -17.36
C SER A 462 -4.60 4.25 -17.01
N LEU A 463 -4.15 5.36 -17.61
CA LEU A 463 -4.81 6.66 -17.49
C LEU A 463 -6.26 6.61 -17.99
N PHE A 464 -6.49 5.96 -19.14
CA PHE A 464 -7.84 5.84 -19.71
C PHE A 464 -8.74 4.91 -18.88
N TYR A 465 -8.20 3.82 -18.34
CA TYR A 465 -8.88 2.97 -17.37
C TYR A 465 -9.35 3.77 -16.14
N ALA A 466 -8.44 4.53 -15.53
CA ALA A 466 -8.72 5.33 -14.33
C ALA A 466 -9.66 6.51 -14.61
N LEU A 467 -9.63 7.11 -15.80
CA LEU A 467 -10.63 8.10 -16.23
C LEU A 467 -12.05 7.51 -16.16
N GLY A 468 -12.24 6.26 -16.56
CA GLY A 468 -13.52 5.55 -16.51
C GLY A 468 -14.10 5.34 -15.11
N GLU A 469 -13.34 5.59 -14.04
CA GLU A 469 -13.84 5.64 -12.65
C GLU A 469 -14.36 7.02 -12.23
N SER A 470 -14.01 8.07 -12.96
CA SER A 470 -14.46 9.44 -12.69
C SER A 470 -15.85 9.75 -13.27
N ILE A 471 -16.24 9.01 -14.31
CA ILE A 471 -17.44 9.25 -15.12
C ILE A 471 -18.65 8.57 -14.46
N SER A 472 -19.75 9.30 -14.29
CA SER A 472 -21.01 8.72 -13.77
C SER A 472 -21.69 7.83 -14.82
N ASP A 473 -22.54 6.89 -14.40
CA ASP A 473 -23.31 6.05 -15.34
C ASP A 473 -24.21 6.87 -16.29
N GLU A 474 -24.58 8.10 -15.92
CA GLU A 474 -25.29 9.05 -16.82
C GLU A 474 -24.32 9.75 -17.78
N GLY A 475 -23.16 10.22 -17.31
CA GLY A 475 -22.12 10.77 -18.17
C GLY A 475 -21.53 9.74 -19.15
N MET A 476 -21.59 8.46 -18.81
CA MET A 476 -21.21 7.36 -19.69
C MET A 476 -22.27 7.12 -20.80
N LYS A 477 -23.57 7.31 -20.51
CA LYS A 477 -24.66 7.19 -21.51
C LYS A 477 -24.78 8.40 -22.42
N SER A 478 -24.56 9.61 -21.88
CA SER A 478 -24.65 10.87 -22.61
C SER A 478 -23.33 11.27 -23.29
N GLY A 479 -22.33 10.40 -23.30
CA GLY A 479 -20.91 10.79 -23.33
C GLY A 479 -20.50 11.73 -24.47
N ASN A 480 -19.77 12.79 -24.07
CA ASN A 480 -19.22 13.81 -24.96
C ASN A 480 -18.42 13.17 -26.12
N GLY A 481 -18.44 13.83 -27.29
CA GLY A 481 -17.81 13.33 -28.52
C GLY A 481 -16.36 12.87 -28.36
N LEU A 482 -15.55 13.60 -27.56
CA LEU A 482 -14.17 13.24 -27.25
C LEU A 482 -14.04 11.85 -26.62
N LEU A 483 -14.91 11.48 -25.66
CA LEU A 483 -14.86 10.13 -25.05
C LEU A 483 -15.18 9.03 -26.06
N LYS A 484 -16.12 9.30 -26.98
CA LYS A 484 -16.48 8.41 -28.09
C LYS A 484 -15.32 8.23 -29.07
N GLU A 485 -14.58 9.30 -29.34
CA GLU A 485 -13.37 9.30 -30.16
C GLU A 485 -12.22 8.53 -29.50
N LEU A 486 -11.98 8.72 -28.19
CA LEU A 486 -10.99 7.94 -27.42
C LEU A 486 -11.30 6.45 -27.44
N LEU A 487 -12.56 6.05 -27.21
CA LEU A 487 -12.96 4.64 -27.26
C LEU A 487 -12.81 4.07 -28.67
N ARG A 488 -13.16 4.83 -29.71
CA ARG A 488 -12.94 4.43 -31.11
C ARG A 488 -11.45 4.25 -31.42
N MET A 489 -10.62 5.18 -30.98
CA MET A 489 -9.16 5.09 -31.08
C MET A 489 -8.65 3.80 -30.44
N LEU A 490 -8.99 3.54 -29.17
CA LEU A 490 -8.56 2.34 -28.44
C LEU A 490 -8.96 1.03 -29.15
N LEU A 491 -10.22 0.91 -29.58
CA LEU A 491 -10.74 -0.32 -30.19
C LEU A 491 -10.20 -0.58 -31.61
N SER A 492 -9.97 0.49 -32.37
CA SER A 492 -9.47 0.42 -33.75
C SER A 492 -7.94 0.24 -33.81
N THR A 493 -7.24 0.61 -32.73
CA THR A 493 -5.79 0.52 -32.61
C THR A 493 -5.33 -0.92 -32.39
N ARG A 494 -4.20 -1.25 -33.02
CA ARG A 494 -3.34 -2.37 -32.62
C ARG A 494 -2.01 -1.80 -32.15
N PHE A 495 -1.77 -1.84 -30.85
CA PHE A 495 -0.47 -1.48 -30.28
C PHE A 495 0.60 -2.51 -30.71
N PRO A 496 1.83 -2.08 -31.02
CA PRO A 496 2.88 -3.01 -31.46
C PRO A 496 3.19 -4.11 -30.42
N CYS A 497 3.16 -3.75 -29.14
CA CYS A 497 3.48 -4.63 -28.02
C CYS A 497 2.26 -5.39 -27.43
N HIS A 498 1.21 -5.65 -28.22
CA HIS A 498 0.03 -6.39 -27.75
C HIS A 498 0.30 -7.80 -27.25
N SER A 499 1.46 -8.38 -27.59
CA SER A 499 1.96 -9.67 -27.09
C SER A 499 2.53 -9.61 -25.67
N ASN A 500 2.75 -8.41 -25.12
CA ASN A 500 3.21 -8.22 -23.75
C ASN A 500 2.03 -8.33 -22.77
N ARG A 501 2.21 -9.14 -21.72
CA ARG A 501 1.19 -9.41 -20.71
C ARG A 501 0.60 -8.15 -20.07
N LEU A 502 1.41 -7.16 -19.71
CA LEU A 502 0.93 -5.97 -19.00
C LEU A 502 -0.07 -5.18 -19.86
N VAL A 503 0.36 -4.86 -21.09
CA VAL A 503 -0.43 -4.07 -22.05
C VAL A 503 -1.71 -4.80 -22.41
N ALA A 504 -1.65 -6.12 -22.66
CA ALA A 504 -2.85 -6.90 -22.97
C ALA A 504 -3.85 -6.92 -21.80
N LEU A 505 -3.40 -7.11 -20.56
CA LEU A 505 -4.28 -7.12 -19.38
C LEU A 505 -4.96 -5.77 -19.17
N VAL A 506 -4.21 -4.65 -19.13
CA VAL A 506 -4.80 -3.33 -18.91
C VAL A 506 -5.71 -2.93 -20.07
N TYR A 507 -5.37 -3.29 -21.31
CA TYR A 507 -6.21 -3.08 -22.49
C TYR A 507 -7.57 -3.79 -22.36
N LEU A 508 -7.59 -5.07 -22.04
CA LEU A 508 -8.81 -5.86 -21.93
C LEU A 508 -9.69 -5.39 -20.75
N GLU A 509 -9.09 -5.03 -19.61
CA GLU A 509 -9.82 -4.43 -18.48
C GLU A 509 -10.40 -3.05 -18.84
N THR A 510 -9.67 -2.23 -19.61
CA THR A 510 -10.15 -0.93 -20.11
C THR A 510 -11.32 -1.09 -21.05
N VAL A 511 -11.22 -1.95 -22.07
CA VAL A 511 -12.34 -2.27 -22.95
C VAL A 511 -13.53 -2.79 -22.15
N THR A 512 -13.30 -3.63 -21.12
CA THR A 512 -14.35 -4.13 -20.22
C THR A 512 -15.05 -3.04 -19.42
N ARG A 513 -14.30 -2.09 -18.89
CA ARG A 513 -14.86 -0.93 -18.17
C ARG A 513 -15.79 -0.09 -19.04
N TYR A 514 -15.44 0.09 -20.32
CA TYR A 514 -16.23 0.86 -21.28
C TYR A 514 -17.35 0.06 -21.99
N MET A 515 -17.57 -1.23 -21.68
CA MET A 515 -18.64 -2.03 -22.29
C MET A 515 -20.05 -1.44 -22.11
N LYS A 516 -20.32 -0.72 -21.00
CA LYS A 516 -21.60 0.00 -20.82
C LYS A 516 -21.83 1.06 -21.90
N PHE A 517 -20.78 1.72 -22.38
CA PHE A 517 -20.86 2.71 -23.45
C PHE A 517 -21.18 2.06 -24.81
N VAL A 518 -20.58 0.89 -25.06
CA VAL A 518 -20.81 0.08 -26.28
C VAL A 518 -22.25 -0.47 -26.35
N GLN A 519 -22.98 -0.54 -25.23
CA GLN A 519 -24.39 -0.96 -25.25
C GLN A 519 -25.30 0.00 -26.04
N ASP A 520 -24.97 1.28 -26.16
CA ASP A 520 -25.86 2.26 -26.82
C ASP A 520 -25.54 2.47 -28.30
N ASP A 521 -24.31 2.16 -28.74
CA ASP A 521 -23.84 2.31 -30.12
C ASP A 521 -23.33 0.98 -30.71
N ASN A 522 -24.08 0.44 -31.67
CA ASN A 522 -23.81 -0.86 -32.28
C ASN A 522 -22.53 -0.88 -33.13
N ASP A 523 -22.02 0.27 -33.60
CA ASP A 523 -20.84 0.35 -34.48
C ASP A 523 -19.56 -0.15 -33.78
N PHE A 524 -19.52 -0.10 -32.45
CA PHE A 524 -18.39 -0.59 -31.67
C PHE A 524 -18.39 -2.10 -31.45
N ILE A 525 -19.52 -2.78 -31.65
CA ILE A 525 -19.65 -4.22 -31.34
C ILE A 525 -18.67 -5.07 -32.17
N PRO A 526 -18.54 -4.89 -33.50
CA PRO A 526 -17.57 -5.65 -34.30
C PRO A 526 -16.13 -5.40 -33.87
N LEU A 527 -15.74 -4.14 -33.62
CA LEU A 527 -14.38 -3.77 -33.22
C LEU A 527 -13.98 -4.42 -31.89
N MET A 528 -14.88 -4.34 -30.91
CA MET A 528 -14.71 -4.95 -29.59
C MET A 528 -14.69 -6.49 -29.67
N LEU A 529 -15.54 -7.10 -30.49
CA LEU A 529 -15.46 -8.55 -30.74
C LEU A 529 -14.11 -8.94 -31.34
N THR A 530 -13.63 -8.21 -32.36
CA THR A 530 -12.28 -8.44 -32.91
C THR A 530 -11.20 -8.31 -31.84
N ALA A 531 -11.30 -7.36 -30.92
CA ALA A 531 -10.33 -7.17 -29.84
C ALA A 531 -10.29 -8.29 -28.78
N PHE A 532 -11.40 -9.01 -28.56
CA PHE A 532 -11.42 -10.19 -27.68
C PHE A 532 -11.09 -11.50 -28.41
N LEU A 533 -11.42 -11.60 -29.69
CA LEU A 533 -11.35 -12.83 -30.50
C LEU A 533 -10.12 -12.90 -31.43
N ASP A 534 -9.15 -12.01 -31.27
CA ASP A 534 -7.85 -12.08 -31.93
C ASP A 534 -6.69 -12.28 -30.93
N GLU A 535 -5.46 -12.19 -31.41
CA GLU A 535 -4.22 -12.38 -30.66
C GLU A 535 -4.05 -11.39 -29.48
N ARG A 536 -4.85 -10.30 -29.42
CA ARG A 536 -4.89 -9.37 -28.27
C ARG A 536 -5.66 -9.91 -27.07
N GLY A 537 -6.51 -10.91 -27.28
CA GLY A 537 -7.48 -11.42 -26.31
C GLY A 537 -7.35 -12.91 -26.05
N ILE A 538 -8.33 -13.69 -26.49
CA ILE A 538 -8.44 -15.13 -26.18
C ILE A 538 -7.31 -15.94 -26.83
N HIS A 539 -6.82 -15.54 -28.01
CA HIS A 539 -5.73 -16.22 -28.72
C HIS A 539 -4.33 -15.69 -28.34
N HIS A 540 -4.24 -14.91 -27.25
CA HIS A 540 -2.98 -14.33 -26.79
C HIS A 540 -1.99 -15.42 -26.34
N PRO A 541 -0.69 -15.36 -26.72
CA PRO A 541 0.29 -16.42 -26.47
C PRO A 541 0.55 -16.71 -24.98
N ASN A 542 0.42 -15.70 -24.11
CA ASN A 542 0.51 -15.88 -22.66
C ASN A 542 -0.83 -16.43 -22.11
N LEU A 543 -0.79 -17.65 -21.56
CA LEU A 543 -1.97 -18.35 -21.01
C LEU A 543 -2.71 -17.58 -19.90
N ASN A 544 -2.01 -16.78 -19.10
CA ASN A 544 -2.65 -15.98 -18.05
C ASN A 544 -3.51 -14.86 -18.64
N VAL A 545 -3.06 -14.26 -19.76
CA VAL A 545 -3.83 -13.28 -20.52
C VAL A 545 -5.02 -13.95 -21.21
N SER A 546 -4.81 -15.07 -21.90
CA SER A 546 -5.89 -15.81 -22.58
C SER A 546 -7.01 -16.24 -21.61
N ARG A 547 -6.65 -16.73 -20.42
CA ARG A 547 -7.61 -17.05 -19.33
C ARG A 547 -8.36 -15.81 -18.87
N ARG A 548 -7.67 -14.69 -18.61
CA ARG A 548 -8.31 -13.44 -18.19
C ARG A 548 -9.20 -12.85 -19.27
N ALA A 549 -8.76 -12.87 -20.53
CA ALA A 549 -9.55 -12.48 -21.70
C ALA A 549 -10.83 -13.32 -21.80
N SER A 550 -10.74 -14.63 -21.54
CA SER A 550 -11.90 -15.53 -21.51
C SER A 550 -12.90 -15.18 -20.42
N TYR A 551 -12.43 -14.83 -19.21
CA TYR A 551 -13.27 -14.34 -18.11
C TYR A 551 -13.96 -13.01 -18.47
N LEU A 552 -13.20 -12.06 -19.02
CA LEU A 552 -13.72 -10.74 -19.42
C LEU A 552 -14.71 -10.85 -20.60
N PHE A 553 -14.46 -11.74 -21.56
CA PHE A 553 -15.40 -12.07 -22.64
C PHE A 553 -16.68 -12.75 -22.12
N MET A 554 -16.58 -13.63 -21.11
CA MET A 554 -17.76 -14.18 -20.45
C MET A 554 -18.60 -13.09 -19.77
N ARG A 555 -17.96 -12.08 -19.15
CA ARG A 555 -18.66 -10.89 -18.61
C ARG A 555 -19.32 -10.06 -19.71
N LEU A 556 -18.64 -9.86 -20.84
CA LEU A 556 -19.19 -9.18 -22.02
C LEU A 556 -20.47 -9.87 -22.51
N VAL A 557 -20.42 -11.20 -22.69
CA VAL A 557 -21.56 -11.99 -23.12
C VAL A 557 -22.71 -11.88 -22.12
N LYS A 558 -22.46 -12.00 -20.81
CA LYS A 558 -23.52 -11.80 -19.79
C LYS A 558 -24.20 -10.43 -19.90
N LEU A 559 -23.43 -9.39 -20.21
CA LEU A 559 -23.90 -8.00 -20.31
C LEU A 559 -24.64 -7.71 -21.62
N MET A 560 -24.25 -8.31 -22.75
CA MET A 560 -24.73 -7.92 -24.09
C MET A 560 -25.29 -9.05 -24.96
N LYS A 561 -25.50 -10.26 -24.42
CA LYS A 561 -25.94 -11.47 -25.17
C LYS A 561 -27.01 -11.23 -26.26
N ALA A 562 -28.04 -10.43 -25.99
CA ALA A 562 -29.09 -10.11 -26.96
C ALA A 562 -28.58 -9.38 -28.23
N LYS A 563 -27.56 -8.52 -28.10
CA LYS A 563 -26.91 -7.84 -29.24
C LYS A 563 -25.85 -8.69 -29.93
N LEU A 564 -25.40 -9.77 -29.30
CA LEU A 564 -24.39 -10.69 -29.84
C LEU A 564 -24.98 -11.83 -30.66
N VAL A 565 -26.31 -12.04 -30.62
CA VAL A 565 -27.01 -13.08 -31.40
C VAL A 565 -26.64 -13.08 -32.90
N PRO A 566 -26.54 -11.93 -33.61
CA PRO A 566 -26.16 -11.92 -35.03
C PRO A 566 -24.73 -12.41 -35.31
N TYR A 567 -23.86 -12.41 -34.29
CA TYR A 567 -22.43 -12.72 -34.42
C TYR A 567 -22.07 -14.12 -33.91
N ILE A 568 -23.05 -14.94 -33.47
CA ILE A 568 -22.80 -16.26 -32.87
C ILE A 568 -21.98 -17.16 -33.80
N GLU A 569 -22.30 -17.21 -35.10
CA GLU A 569 -21.54 -18.05 -36.05
C GLU A 569 -20.07 -17.62 -36.15
N THR A 570 -19.80 -16.30 -36.20
CA THR A 570 -18.44 -15.75 -36.22
C THR A 570 -17.68 -16.05 -34.92
N ILE A 571 -18.33 -15.88 -33.77
CA ILE A 571 -17.76 -16.15 -32.45
C ILE A 571 -17.43 -17.64 -32.28
N LEU A 572 -18.31 -18.54 -32.71
CA LEU A 572 -18.08 -19.98 -32.63
C LEU A 572 -16.96 -20.44 -33.59
N GLN A 573 -16.87 -19.84 -34.78
CA GLN A 573 -15.78 -20.10 -35.73
C GLN A 573 -14.43 -19.64 -35.18
N SER A 574 -14.34 -18.43 -34.61
CA SER A 574 -13.08 -17.94 -34.03
C SER A 574 -12.62 -18.77 -32.84
N LEU A 575 -13.53 -19.27 -31.99
CA LEU A 575 -13.19 -20.02 -30.77
C LEU A 575 -12.91 -21.52 -31.00
N GLN A 576 -13.02 -22.03 -32.23
CA GLN A 576 -12.97 -23.46 -32.52
C GLN A 576 -11.61 -24.10 -32.16
N ASP A 577 -10.51 -23.41 -32.45
CA ASP A 577 -9.15 -23.81 -32.09
C ASP A 577 -8.93 -23.86 -30.58
N THR A 578 -9.47 -22.87 -29.86
CA THR A 578 -9.27 -22.66 -28.43
C THR A 578 -10.08 -23.67 -27.63
N VAL A 579 -11.32 -23.95 -28.07
CA VAL A 579 -12.12 -25.06 -27.55
C VAL A 579 -11.39 -26.39 -27.78
N ALA A 580 -10.84 -26.64 -28.98
CA ALA A 580 -10.08 -27.85 -29.24
C ALA A 580 -8.82 -27.96 -28.34
N GLN A 581 -8.05 -26.89 -28.18
CA GLN A 581 -6.87 -26.85 -27.30
C GLN A 581 -7.23 -27.15 -25.84
N LEU A 582 -8.28 -26.51 -25.30
CA LEU A 582 -8.74 -26.73 -23.92
C LEU A 582 -9.20 -28.18 -23.66
N THR A 583 -9.65 -28.89 -24.69
CA THR A 583 -10.06 -30.31 -24.58
C THR A 583 -8.92 -31.30 -24.79
N ASN A 584 -7.90 -30.94 -25.57
CA ASN A 584 -6.82 -31.85 -25.98
C ASN A 584 -5.53 -31.70 -25.15
N LEU A 585 -5.33 -30.61 -24.40
CA LEU A 585 -4.11 -30.44 -23.61
C LEU A 585 -4.05 -31.42 -22.42
N GLY A 586 -3.13 -32.37 -22.50
CA GLY A 586 -2.65 -33.12 -21.34
C GLY A 586 -1.85 -32.19 -20.41
N TRP A 587 -2.53 -31.52 -19.50
CA TRP A 587 -1.94 -30.55 -18.57
C TRP A 587 -0.79 -31.15 -17.77
N THR A 588 0.41 -30.58 -17.90
CA THR A 588 1.53 -31.01 -17.06
C THR A 588 1.38 -30.44 -15.65
N LEU A 589 1.75 -31.22 -14.63
CA LEU A 589 1.52 -30.87 -13.22
C LEU A 589 2.21 -29.56 -12.76
N LYS A 590 3.09 -28.98 -13.59
CA LYS A 590 3.73 -27.67 -13.33
C LYS A 590 2.75 -26.50 -13.51
N ASP A 591 1.84 -26.58 -14.48
CA ASP A 591 0.99 -25.46 -14.89
C ASP A 591 -0.12 -25.13 -13.88
N MET A 592 -0.41 -26.08 -12.98
CA MET A 592 -1.36 -25.90 -11.86
C MET A 592 -0.78 -25.17 -10.65
N LYS A 593 0.55 -25.08 -10.49
CA LYS A 593 1.16 -24.45 -9.30
C LYS A 593 1.39 -22.93 -9.44
N GLY A 594 1.25 -22.38 -10.65
CA GLY A 594 1.42 -20.95 -10.93
C GLY A 594 0.13 -20.20 -11.29
N SER A 595 -1.00 -20.90 -11.50
CA SER A 595 -2.24 -20.28 -11.95
C SER A 595 -3.23 -20.07 -10.82
N GLY A 596 -3.59 -18.83 -10.53
CA GLY A 596 -4.78 -18.53 -9.74
C GLY A 596 -6.05 -18.89 -10.53
N SER A 597 -6.93 -19.66 -9.89
CA SER A 597 -8.41 -19.84 -10.05
C SER A 597 -9.15 -19.79 -11.42
N GLU A 598 -8.62 -19.24 -12.50
CA GLU A 598 -9.32 -19.04 -13.78
C GLU A 598 -9.10 -20.23 -14.73
N ASP A 599 -9.70 -21.37 -14.38
CA ASP A 599 -9.80 -22.53 -15.27
C ASP A 599 -10.62 -22.15 -16.52
N GLY A 600 -10.14 -22.50 -17.73
CA GLY A 600 -10.65 -22.05 -19.06
C GLY A 600 -12.12 -22.33 -19.40
N SER A 601 -12.86 -22.90 -18.45
CA SER A 601 -14.32 -23.01 -18.38
C SER A 601 -15.11 -21.73 -18.76
N HIS A 602 -14.53 -20.54 -18.62
CA HIS A 602 -15.21 -19.28 -18.96
C HIS A 602 -15.61 -19.17 -20.44
N ILE A 603 -14.83 -19.74 -21.37
CA ILE A 603 -15.20 -19.78 -22.80
C ILE A 603 -16.47 -20.63 -22.99
N PHE A 604 -16.54 -21.80 -22.35
CA PHE A 604 -17.71 -22.68 -22.41
C PHE A 604 -18.94 -22.01 -21.78
N GLU A 605 -18.78 -21.28 -20.66
CA GLU A 605 -19.86 -20.49 -20.06
C GLU A 605 -20.35 -19.36 -21.00
N ALA A 606 -19.43 -18.65 -21.67
CA ALA A 606 -19.77 -17.63 -22.66
C ALA A 606 -20.53 -18.22 -23.86
N ILE A 607 -20.04 -19.31 -24.44
CA ILE A 607 -20.70 -20.03 -25.54
C ILE A 607 -22.10 -20.52 -25.10
N GLY A 608 -22.21 -21.09 -23.91
CA GLY A 608 -23.48 -21.56 -23.35
C GLY A 608 -24.49 -20.43 -23.20
N LEU A 609 -24.05 -19.24 -22.74
CA LEU A 609 -24.91 -18.06 -22.59
C LEU A 609 -25.37 -17.45 -23.92
N LEU A 610 -24.61 -17.62 -25.00
CA LEU A 610 -24.99 -17.22 -26.35
C LEU A 610 -26.00 -18.21 -26.96
N ILE A 611 -25.72 -19.52 -26.89
CA ILE A 611 -26.59 -20.56 -27.44
C ILE A 611 -27.90 -20.67 -26.64
N GLY A 612 -27.84 -20.50 -25.31
CA GLY A 612 -28.97 -20.58 -24.39
C GLY A 612 -29.95 -19.38 -24.41
N MET A 613 -29.85 -18.49 -25.39
CA MET A 613 -30.82 -17.40 -25.56
C MET A 613 -32.18 -17.89 -26.10
N GLU A 614 -33.23 -17.43 -25.42
CA GLU A 614 -34.60 -17.36 -25.94
C GLU A 614 -34.74 -15.97 -26.62
N ASP A 615 -35.18 -15.96 -27.89
CA ASP A 615 -35.29 -14.83 -28.84
C ASP A 615 -33.97 -14.17 -29.32
N VAL A 616 -33.76 -13.79 -30.61
CA VAL A 616 -34.69 -13.25 -31.64
C VAL A 616 -34.31 -13.73 -33.06
N SER A 617 -35.18 -14.46 -33.77
CA SER A 617 -35.24 -14.48 -35.26
C SER A 617 -36.57 -15.08 -35.77
N VAL A 618 -36.92 -14.79 -37.03
CA VAL A 618 -38.31 -14.77 -37.56
C VAL A 618 -38.97 -16.16 -37.79
N THR A 619 -38.31 -17.27 -37.44
CA THR A 619 -38.93 -18.61 -37.41
C THR A 619 -38.33 -19.45 -36.28
N GLU A 620 -39.12 -19.76 -35.26
CA GLU A 620 -38.70 -20.48 -34.04
C GLU A 620 -38.02 -21.83 -34.36
N ASP A 621 -38.57 -22.60 -35.30
CA ASP A 621 -38.06 -23.92 -35.70
C ASP A 621 -36.61 -23.88 -36.23
N VAL A 622 -36.27 -22.88 -37.05
CA VAL A 622 -34.94 -22.77 -37.68
C VAL A 622 -33.89 -22.36 -36.64
N ALA A 623 -34.26 -21.46 -35.72
CA ALA A 623 -33.40 -21.07 -34.60
C ALA A 623 -33.17 -22.24 -33.64
N ALA A 624 -34.24 -22.94 -33.25
CA ALA A 624 -34.16 -24.11 -32.38
C ALA A 624 -33.28 -25.21 -32.97
N LYS A 625 -33.39 -25.46 -34.28
CA LYS A 625 -32.53 -26.43 -34.99
C LYS A 625 -31.06 -26.01 -34.97
N LYS A 626 -30.74 -24.75 -35.30
CA LYS A 626 -29.36 -24.23 -35.23
C LYS A 626 -28.76 -24.33 -33.82
N GLN A 627 -29.53 -23.99 -32.78
CA GLN A 627 -29.07 -24.07 -31.39
C GLN A 627 -28.82 -25.51 -30.94
N PHE A 628 -29.64 -26.47 -31.40
CA PHE A 628 -29.37 -27.89 -31.21
C PHE A 628 -28.12 -28.36 -31.97
N GLU A 629 -27.91 -27.90 -33.20
CA GLU A 629 -26.73 -28.22 -34.01
C GLU A 629 -25.43 -27.69 -33.37
N TYR A 630 -25.39 -26.42 -32.93
CA TYR A 630 -24.24 -25.85 -32.22
C TYR A 630 -23.95 -26.54 -30.88
N LEU A 631 -24.99 -26.83 -30.09
CA LEU A 631 -24.78 -27.53 -28.82
C LEU A 631 -24.32 -28.98 -29.04
N SER A 632 -24.86 -29.66 -30.05
CA SER A 632 -24.47 -31.02 -30.44
C SER A 632 -23.03 -31.08 -30.95
N SER A 633 -22.56 -30.07 -31.68
CA SER A 633 -21.18 -30.04 -32.18
C SER A 633 -20.14 -29.84 -31.06
N LEU A 634 -20.56 -29.30 -29.91
CA LEU A 634 -19.72 -29.13 -28.73
C LEU A 634 -19.82 -30.31 -27.74
N LEU A 635 -21.03 -30.76 -27.40
CA LEU A 635 -21.22 -31.82 -26.41
C LEU A 635 -20.85 -33.23 -26.93
N ASN A 636 -21.15 -33.57 -28.19
CA ASN A 636 -20.88 -34.94 -28.66
C ASN A 636 -19.38 -35.30 -28.70
N PRO A 637 -18.45 -34.43 -29.17
CA PRO A 637 -17.02 -34.73 -29.12
C PRO A 637 -16.50 -34.87 -27.67
N LEU A 638 -16.96 -34.02 -26.75
CA LEU A 638 -16.62 -34.11 -25.33
C LEU A 638 -17.10 -35.44 -24.71
N CYS A 639 -18.33 -35.86 -25.02
CA CYS A 639 -18.88 -37.15 -24.60
C CYS A 639 -18.06 -38.32 -25.16
N GLN A 640 -17.71 -38.29 -26.44
CA GLN A 640 -16.89 -39.33 -27.10
C GLN A 640 -15.49 -39.41 -26.50
N GLN A 641 -14.85 -38.28 -26.18
CA GLN A 641 -13.56 -38.25 -25.48
C GLN A 641 -13.65 -38.92 -24.10
N VAL A 642 -14.71 -38.67 -23.33
CA VAL A 642 -14.95 -39.34 -22.04
C VAL A 642 -15.17 -40.85 -22.24
N GLU A 643 -16.00 -41.27 -23.20
CA GLU A 643 -16.22 -42.69 -23.52
C GLU A 643 -14.91 -43.40 -23.90
N ILE A 644 -14.05 -42.78 -24.71
CA ILE A 644 -12.73 -43.33 -25.08
C ILE A 644 -11.81 -43.44 -23.85
N LEU A 645 -11.76 -42.41 -23.00
CA LEU A 645 -10.93 -42.39 -21.79
C LEU A 645 -11.41 -43.39 -20.72
N LEU A 646 -12.71 -43.72 -20.71
CA LEU A 646 -13.29 -44.77 -19.87
C LEU A 646 -12.98 -46.19 -20.39
N LEU A 647 -12.95 -46.37 -21.72
CA LEU A 647 -12.60 -47.65 -22.35
C LEU A 647 -11.10 -47.98 -22.21
N ASP A 648 -10.23 -46.97 -22.22
CA ASP A 648 -8.78 -47.12 -22.10
C ASP A 648 -8.29 -47.23 -20.63
N GLY A 649 -9.08 -47.93 -19.80
CA GLY A 649 -8.92 -48.02 -18.34
C GLY A 649 -7.69 -48.79 -17.83
N ASN A 650 -6.95 -49.46 -18.71
CA ASN A 650 -5.71 -50.18 -18.37
C ASN A 650 -4.47 -49.28 -18.57
N ALA A 651 -4.33 -48.22 -17.75
CA ALA A 651 -3.14 -47.38 -17.77
C ALA A 651 -1.90 -48.14 -17.27
N HIS A 652 -0.84 -48.21 -18.07
CA HIS A 652 0.37 -48.98 -17.75
C HIS A 652 1.38 -48.21 -16.87
N SER A 653 1.14 -46.92 -16.57
CA SER A 653 1.98 -46.12 -15.66
C SER A 653 1.20 -45.13 -14.77
N PRO A 654 1.74 -44.75 -13.59
CA PRO A 654 1.09 -43.81 -12.67
C PRO A 654 1.13 -42.34 -13.13
N GLN A 655 1.91 -41.99 -14.15
CA GLN A 655 1.89 -40.65 -14.75
C GLN A 655 0.75 -40.50 -15.78
N GLU A 656 0.51 -41.54 -16.59
CA GLU A 656 -0.60 -41.56 -17.55
C GLU A 656 -1.96 -41.52 -16.85
N SER A 657 -2.13 -42.23 -15.73
CA SER A 657 -3.37 -42.17 -14.95
C SER A 657 -3.65 -40.76 -14.41
N SER A 658 -2.64 -40.06 -13.88
CA SER A 658 -2.78 -38.68 -13.41
C SER A 658 -3.17 -37.71 -14.54
N ALA A 659 -2.63 -37.88 -15.75
CA ALA A 659 -2.99 -37.07 -16.90
C ALA A 659 -4.43 -37.35 -17.38
N LYS A 660 -4.82 -38.63 -17.49
CA LYS A 660 -6.19 -39.06 -17.83
C LYS A 660 -7.23 -38.46 -16.87
N ILE A 661 -6.97 -38.51 -15.56
CA ILE A 661 -7.84 -37.91 -14.52
C ILE A 661 -7.99 -36.40 -14.74
N ALA A 662 -6.90 -35.68 -15.01
CA ALA A 662 -6.95 -34.24 -15.26
C ALA A 662 -7.77 -33.89 -16.51
N THR A 663 -7.63 -34.64 -17.60
CA THR A 663 -8.43 -34.44 -18.83
C THR A 663 -9.92 -34.67 -18.58
N ILE A 664 -10.30 -35.77 -17.91
CA ILE A 664 -11.70 -36.05 -17.55
C ILE A 664 -12.27 -34.93 -16.66
N GLN A 665 -11.49 -34.45 -15.69
CA GLN A 665 -11.88 -33.33 -14.81
C GLN A 665 -12.19 -32.06 -15.61
N GLN A 666 -11.34 -31.70 -16.58
CA GLN A 666 -11.55 -30.51 -17.42
C GLN A 666 -12.77 -30.65 -18.35
N ILE A 667 -13.01 -31.84 -18.92
CA ILE A 667 -14.21 -32.09 -19.74
C ILE A 667 -15.49 -31.92 -18.92
N ILE A 668 -15.56 -32.49 -17.69
CA ILE A 668 -16.72 -32.27 -16.80
C ILE A 668 -16.91 -30.78 -16.49
N MET A 669 -15.82 -30.05 -16.25
CA MET A 669 -15.88 -28.61 -15.97
C MET A 669 -16.34 -27.78 -17.17
N ALA A 670 -15.91 -28.13 -18.38
CA ALA A 670 -16.36 -27.53 -19.63
C ALA A 670 -17.86 -27.77 -19.87
N MET A 671 -18.32 -29.02 -19.75
CA MET A 671 -19.75 -29.38 -19.86
C MET A 671 -20.61 -28.65 -18.81
N ASN A 672 -20.15 -28.60 -17.56
CA ASN A 672 -20.84 -27.89 -16.48
C ASN A 672 -20.95 -26.39 -16.78
N ALA A 673 -19.85 -25.75 -17.18
CA ALA A 673 -19.83 -24.34 -17.56
C ALA A 673 -20.74 -24.04 -18.76
N LEU A 674 -20.72 -24.87 -19.80
CA LEU A 674 -21.62 -24.76 -20.96
C LEU A 674 -23.10 -24.81 -20.55
N SER A 675 -23.45 -25.69 -19.61
CA SER A 675 -24.84 -25.82 -19.12
C SER A 675 -25.35 -24.60 -18.32
N LYS A 676 -24.47 -23.70 -17.84
CA LYS A 676 -24.87 -22.49 -17.09
C LYS A 676 -25.69 -21.50 -17.91
N GLY A 677 -25.54 -21.52 -19.24
CA GLY A 677 -26.28 -20.61 -20.12
C GLY A 677 -27.74 -20.97 -20.36
N PHE A 678 -28.16 -22.18 -19.99
CA PHE A 678 -29.50 -22.71 -20.28
C PHE A 678 -30.44 -22.58 -19.08
N SER A 679 -31.70 -22.23 -19.34
CA SER A 679 -32.78 -22.14 -18.33
C SER A 679 -33.63 -23.42 -18.30
N GLN A 680 -34.27 -23.72 -17.16
CA GLN A 680 -35.18 -24.86 -17.06
C GLN A 680 -36.33 -24.77 -18.07
N HIS A 681 -36.89 -23.57 -18.26
CA HIS A 681 -37.94 -23.30 -19.23
C HIS A 681 -37.50 -23.64 -20.66
N LEU A 682 -36.35 -23.13 -21.09
CA LEU A 682 -35.78 -23.38 -22.42
C LEU A 682 -35.62 -24.87 -22.69
N VAL A 683 -35.13 -25.62 -21.71
CA VAL A 683 -34.69 -27.01 -21.91
C VAL A 683 -35.84 -28.01 -21.73
N THR A 684 -36.87 -27.70 -20.93
CA THR A 684 -38.02 -28.60 -20.67
C THR A 684 -39.28 -28.25 -21.46
N VAL A 685 -39.50 -26.97 -21.78
CA VAL A 685 -40.70 -26.48 -22.47
C VAL A 685 -40.38 -26.04 -23.90
N SER A 686 -39.47 -25.08 -24.08
CA SER A 686 -39.24 -24.44 -25.38
C SER A 686 -38.51 -25.36 -26.38
N ARG A 687 -37.51 -26.14 -25.94
CA ARG A 687 -36.66 -26.99 -26.80
C ARG A 687 -36.29 -28.34 -26.15
N PRO A 688 -37.24 -29.28 -26.01
CA PRO A 688 -37.02 -30.57 -25.32
C PRO A 688 -35.82 -31.40 -25.84
N ALA A 689 -35.50 -31.32 -27.14
CA ALA A 689 -34.37 -32.01 -27.74
C ALA A 689 -33.01 -31.61 -27.14
N ILE A 690 -32.87 -30.36 -26.69
CA ILE A 690 -31.68 -29.89 -25.95
C ILE A 690 -31.61 -30.58 -24.57
N GLY A 691 -32.76 -30.81 -23.93
CA GLY A 691 -32.85 -31.51 -22.66
C GLY A 691 -32.46 -32.98 -22.75
N ASP A 692 -32.88 -33.67 -23.80
CA ASP A 692 -32.49 -35.06 -24.04
C ASP A 692 -30.99 -35.21 -24.32
N LEU A 693 -30.35 -34.21 -24.96
CA LEU A 693 -28.90 -34.16 -25.11
C LEU A 693 -28.19 -34.02 -23.75
N PHE A 694 -28.68 -33.15 -22.85
CA PHE A 694 -28.14 -33.03 -21.50
C PHE A 694 -28.35 -34.30 -20.65
N LYS A 695 -29.49 -35.01 -20.79
CA LYS A 695 -29.71 -36.32 -20.14
C LYS A 695 -28.69 -37.35 -20.62
N LYS A 696 -28.47 -37.45 -21.94
CA LYS A 696 -27.44 -38.34 -22.51
C LYS A 696 -26.05 -38.00 -21.99
N THR A 697 -25.71 -36.71 -21.89
CA THR A 697 -24.44 -36.26 -21.30
C THR A 697 -24.33 -36.68 -19.82
N LEU A 698 -25.39 -36.51 -19.02
CA LEU A 698 -25.43 -36.95 -17.63
C LEU A 698 -25.21 -38.47 -17.50
N ASP A 699 -25.91 -39.28 -18.29
CA ASP A 699 -25.78 -40.75 -18.25
C ASP A 699 -24.35 -41.22 -18.55
N ILE A 700 -23.62 -40.52 -19.45
CA ILE A 700 -22.19 -40.79 -19.73
C ILE A 700 -21.32 -40.39 -18.55
N LEU A 701 -21.53 -39.20 -17.96
CA LEU A 701 -20.73 -38.74 -16.81
C LEU A 701 -20.96 -39.59 -15.55
N LEU A 702 -22.13 -40.22 -15.39
CA LEU A 702 -22.39 -41.17 -14.30
C LEU A 702 -21.54 -42.45 -14.40
N GLN A 703 -21.10 -42.85 -15.60
CA GLN A 703 -20.20 -44.01 -15.77
C GLN A 703 -18.82 -43.75 -15.16
N ILE A 704 -18.40 -42.49 -15.05
CA ILE A 704 -17.14 -42.09 -14.41
C ILE A 704 -17.13 -42.48 -12.93
N LEU A 705 -18.27 -42.38 -12.23
CA LEU A 705 -18.40 -42.79 -10.83
C LEU A 705 -18.21 -44.31 -10.64
N VAL A 706 -18.51 -45.11 -11.67
CA VAL A 706 -18.34 -46.57 -11.65
C VAL A 706 -16.91 -46.98 -12.04
N ALA A 707 -16.30 -46.28 -13.00
CA ALA A 707 -14.95 -46.58 -13.48
C ALA A 707 -13.83 -46.03 -12.57
N PHE A 708 -14.05 -44.87 -11.93
CA PHE A 708 -13.09 -44.19 -11.07
C PHE A 708 -13.68 -43.85 -9.69
N PRO A 709 -14.21 -44.83 -8.94
CA PRO A 709 -15.00 -44.54 -7.73
C PRO A 709 -14.13 -43.84 -6.67
N LYS A 710 -12.93 -44.36 -6.40
CA LYS A 710 -11.97 -43.89 -5.38
C LYS A 710 -11.33 -42.51 -5.63
N ILE A 711 -11.78 -41.74 -6.61
CA ILE A 711 -11.16 -40.47 -7.01
C ILE A 711 -12.07 -39.28 -6.65
N ASP A 712 -11.90 -38.77 -5.43
CA ASP A 712 -12.73 -37.69 -4.87
C ASP A 712 -12.80 -36.43 -5.76
N VAL A 713 -11.72 -36.12 -6.49
CA VAL A 713 -11.70 -34.95 -7.38
C VAL A 713 -12.70 -35.11 -8.53
N LEU A 714 -12.79 -36.30 -9.14
CA LEU A 714 -13.78 -36.59 -10.19
C LEU A 714 -15.18 -36.69 -9.58
N ARG A 715 -15.33 -37.40 -8.46
CA ARG A 715 -16.57 -37.52 -7.68
C ARG A 715 -17.21 -36.14 -7.45
N ASN A 716 -16.44 -35.20 -6.91
CA ASN A 716 -16.89 -33.84 -6.62
C ASN A 716 -17.33 -33.05 -7.88
N LYS A 717 -16.67 -33.25 -9.02
CA LYS A 717 -17.05 -32.58 -10.28
C LYS A 717 -18.31 -33.20 -10.89
N VAL A 718 -18.47 -34.52 -10.87
CA VAL A 718 -19.71 -35.18 -11.31
C VAL A 718 -20.89 -34.77 -10.41
N THR A 719 -20.71 -34.73 -9.09
CA THR A 719 -21.73 -34.23 -8.15
C THR A 719 -22.11 -32.77 -8.45
N SER A 720 -21.14 -31.90 -8.74
CA SER A 720 -21.41 -30.53 -9.17
C SER A 720 -22.23 -30.46 -10.47
N PHE A 721 -21.95 -31.34 -11.44
CA PHE A 721 -22.74 -31.45 -12.67
C PHE A 721 -24.16 -31.98 -12.41
N ILE A 722 -24.33 -32.97 -11.52
CA ILE A 722 -25.66 -33.48 -11.11
C ILE A 722 -26.50 -32.35 -10.52
N HIS A 723 -25.96 -31.55 -9.59
CA HIS A 723 -26.67 -30.39 -9.05
C HIS A 723 -27.10 -29.42 -10.15
N ARG A 724 -26.21 -29.11 -11.10
CA ARG A 724 -26.53 -28.23 -12.22
C ARG A 724 -27.57 -28.83 -13.18
N MET A 725 -27.56 -30.14 -13.38
CA MET A 725 -28.61 -30.82 -14.16
C MET A 725 -29.96 -30.75 -13.46
N VAL A 726 -30.05 -30.87 -12.12
CA VAL A 726 -31.30 -30.64 -11.39
C VAL A 726 -31.84 -29.23 -11.63
N GLU A 727 -30.99 -28.20 -11.70
CA GLU A 727 -31.40 -26.82 -12.03
C GLU A 727 -31.86 -26.65 -13.49
N VAL A 728 -31.28 -27.37 -14.45
CA VAL A 728 -31.52 -27.19 -15.91
C VAL A 728 -32.64 -28.09 -16.44
N LEU A 729 -32.81 -29.28 -15.88
CA LEU A 729 -33.74 -30.31 -16.37
C LEU A 729 -34.91 -30.57 -15.40
N GLY A 730 -34.84 -30.05 -14.16
CA GLY A 730 -35.89 -30.15 -13.15
C GLY A 730 -36.30 -31.60 -12.87
N GLU A 731 -37.61 -31.84 -12.84
CA GLU A 731 -38.20 -33.15 -12.55
C GLU A 731 -37.74 -34.27 -13.50
N SER A 732 -37.29 -33.92 -14.72
CA SER A 732 -36.87 -34.90 -15.71
C SER A 732 -35.54 -35.61 -15.40
N VAL A 733 -34.81 -35.17 -14.35
CA VAL A 733 -33.59 -35.83 -13.84
C VAL A 733 -33.89 -36.89 -12.79
N PHE A 734 -35.04 -36.82 -12.12
CA PHE A 734 -35.36 -37.71 -11.00
C PHE A 734 -35.22 -39.23 -11.31
N PRO A 735 -35.49 -39.74 -12.53
CA PRO A 735 -35.23 -41.14 -12.87
C PRO A 735 -33.74 -41.55 -12.85
N CYS A 736 -32.81 -40.62 -13.05
CA CYS A 736 -31.36 -40.90 -13.09
C CYS A 736 -30.69 -40.74 -11.70
N LEU A 737 -31.28 -39.96 -10.79
CA LEU A 737 -30.69 -39.67 -9.47
C LEU A 737 -30.46 -40.92 -8.58
N PRO A 738 -31.35 -41.93 -8.50
CA PRO A 738 -31.12 -43.10 -7.62
C PRO A 738 -29.81 -43.82 -7.95
N LYS A 739 -29.54 -44.07 -9.23
CA LYS A 739 -28.29 -44.70 -9.70
C LYS A 739 -27.06 -43.88 -9.35
N ALA A 740 -27.16 -42.55 -9.42
CA ALA A 740 -26.06 -41.65 -9.05
C ALA A 740 -25.80 -41.68 -7.53
N LEU A 741 -26.87 -41.64 -6.73
CA LEU A 741 -26.80 -41.65 -5.27
C LEU A 741 -26.28 -42.99 -4.73
N GLU A 742 -26.68 -44.12 -5.29
CA GLU A 742 -26.15 -45.44 -4.92
C GLU A 742 -24.60 -45.49 -5.02
N GLN A 743 -24.03 -45.00 -6.13
CA GLN A 743 -22.58 -44.97 -6.33
C GLN A 743 -21.86 -43.95 -5.44
N LEU A 744 -22.48 -42.80 -5.14
CA LEU A 744 -21.91 -41.78 -4.26
C LEU A 744 -21.96 -42.19 -2.76
N LEU A 745 -23.01 -42.90 -2.36
CA LEU A 745 -23.20 -43.35 -0.97
C LEU A 745 -22.32 -44.57 -0.63
N ALA A 746 -22.14 -45.52 -1.56
CA ALA A 746 -21.40 -46.76 -1.29
C ALA A 746 -19.96 -46.53 -0.77
N GLU A 747 -19.23 -45.53 -1.29
CA GLU A 747 -17.90 -45.17 -0.76
C GLU A 747 -17.92 -44.13 0.37
N SER A 748 -19.04 -43.43 0.57
CA SER A 748 -19.19 -42.52 1.73
C SER A 748 -19.18 -43.30 3.05
N GLU A 749 -19.62 -44.58 3.02
CA GLU A 749 -19.59 -45.48 4.18
C GLU A 749 -18.20 -46.09 4.44
N GLU A 750 -17.37 -46.33 3.41
CA GLU A 750 -15.98 -46.85 3.58
C GLU A 750 -15.05 -45.85 4.31
N HIS A 751 -15.37 -44.55 4.30
CA HIS A 751 -14.58 -43.52 4.98
C HIS A 751 -14.96 -43.28 6.45
N ALA A 752 -15.90 -44.05 7.03
CA ALA A 752 -16.14 -44.07 8.47
C ALA A 752 -15.09 -44.96 9.17
N PRO A 753 -14.29 -44.45 10.14
CA PRO A 753 -13.22 -45.24 10.74
C PRO A 753 -13.77 -46.37 11.62
N ALA A 754 -13.40 -47.61 11.30
CA ALA A 754 -13.73 -48.80 12.08
C ALA A 754 -13.15 -48.72 13.50
N ASN A 755 -14.01 -48.76 14.51
CA ASN A 755 -13.60 -48.81 15.92
C ASN A 755 -13.83 -50.22 16.48
N ASN A 756 -12.72 -50.96 16.61
CA ASN A 756 -12.45 -52.10 17.50
C ASN A 756 -13.60 -53.05 17.91
N GLU A 757 -13.48 -54.32 17.51
CA GLU A 757 -13.79 -55.44 18.41
C GLU A 757 -12.50 -55.91 19.11
N ALA A 758 -12.51 -55.99 20.44
CA ALA A 758 -11.53 -56.76 21.20
C ALA A 758 -12.13 -57.29 22.51
N ALA A 759 -12.04 -58.61 22.69
CA ALA A 759 -12.06 -59.34 23.97
C ALA A 759 -13.28 -59.20 24.91
N SER A 760 -14.29 -60.04 24.65
CA SER A 760 -14.76 -61.11 25.56
C SER A 760 -14.77 -60.94 27.10
N GLN A 761 -15.97 -61.18 27.65
CA GLN A 761 -16.29 -61.86 28.93
C GLN A 761 -16.46 -61.05 30.24
N PRO A 762 -17.31 -61.53 31.18
CA PRO A 762 -18.35 -60.65 31.75
C PRO A 762 -18.30 -60.48 33.29
N THR A 763 -19.04 -59.49 33.80
CA THR A 763 -19.75 -59.64 35.09
C THR A 763 -20.92 -58.67 35.24
N THR A 764 -21.81 -58.99 36.19
CA THR A 764 -23.19 -58.52 36.36
C THR A 764 -23.38 -57.13 37.02
N THR A 765 -24.63 -56.66 36.96
CA THR A 765 -25.32 -55.73 37.90
C THR A 765 -24.97 -54.23 37.93
N THR A 766 -25.75 -53.44 37.16
CA THR A 766 -26.73 -52.41 37.60
C THR A 766 -26.50 -51.57 38.89
N PRO A 767 -27.11 -50.36 39.01
CA PRO A 767 -27.15 -49.22 38.07
C PRO A 767 -26.98 -47.85 38.79
N HIS A 768 -26.81 -46.72 38.06
CA HIS A 768 -27.54 -45.43 38.24
C HIS A 768 -26.85 -44.23 37.54
N ARG A 769 -27.71 -43.34 36.97
CA ARG A 769 -27.70 -41.84 37.01
C ARG A 769 -26.36 -41.07 37.15
N ASP A 770 -26.11 -39.94 36.47
CA ASP A 770 -27.02 -38.94 35.88
C ASP A 770 -26.37 -38.07 34.77
N THR A 771 -27.23 -37.50 33.91
CA THR A 771 -27.08 -36.27 33.07
C THR A 771 -26.00 -36.15 31.96
N PRO A 772 -26.29 -35.41 30.85
CA PRO A 772 -25.42 -35.28 29.69
C PRO A 772 -24.64 -33.96 29.61
N ALA A 773 -23.45 -33.98 28.99
CA ALA A 773 -22.74 -32.78 28.56
C ALA A 773 -22.60 -32.76 27.02
N ARG A 774 -23.21 -31.75 26.38
CA ARG A 774 -23.05 -31.50 24.93
C ARG A 774 -21.72 -30.79 24.65
N LEU A 775 -21.09 -31.21 23.54
CA LEU A 775 -20.34 -30.39 22.57
C LEU A 775 -19.27 -29.42 23.13
N THR A 776 -18.00 -29.75 22.88
CA THR A 776 -16.94 -28.74 22.72
C THR A 776 -16.21 -28.89 21.40
N THR A 777 -16.57 -28.03 20.43
CA THR A 777 -15.75 -27.77 19.25
C THR A 777 -14.58 -26.87 19.66
N LYS A 778 -13.33 -27.35 19.57
CA LYS A 778 -12.12 -26.51 19.68
C LYS A 778 -11.73 -26.03 18.27
N ARG A 779 -11.89 -24.73 17.98
CA ARG A 779 -10.96 -23.62 18.27
C ARG A 779 -9.80 -23.51 17.26
N ARG A 780 -9.93 -22.53 16.35
CA ARG A 780 -8.83 -21.57 16.11
C ARG A 780 -8.82 -20.56 17.26
N SER A 781 -7.63 -20.12 17.68
CA SER A 781 -7.40 -19.08 18.70
C SER A 781 -7.28 -17.71 18.01
N LEU A 782 -8.11 -16.74 18.39
CA LEU A 782 -7.83 -15.66 19.37
C LEU A 782 -6.75 -14.67 18.90
N TYR A 783 -7.16 -13.43 18.63
CA TYR A 783 -6.98 -12.35 19.61
C TYR A 783 -8.04 -11.25 19.41
N GLU A 784 -8.86 -11.03 20.43
CA GLU A 784 -9.74 -9.88 20.59
C GLU A 784 -9.57 -9.38 22.03
N GLN A 785 -9.51 -8.07 22.22
CA GLN A 785 -9.82 -7.42 23.49
C GLN A 785 -10.82 -6.30 23.23
N GLY A 786 -12.07 -6.51 23.63
CA GLY A 786 -13.05 -5.45 23.71
C GLY A 786 -13.05 -4.81 25.09
N ARG A 787 -13.21 -3.49 25.16
CA ARG A 787 -13.79 -2.80 26.32
C ARG A 787 -14.78 -1.71 25.90
N LEU A 788 -16.04 -2.06 26.07
CA LEU A 788 -17.12 -1.28 26.70
C LEU A 788 -17.40 0.17 26.23
N THR A 789 -18.63 0.30 25.75
CA THR A 789 -19.42 1.50 25.50
C THR A 789 -19.56 2.46 26.68
N SER A 790 -19.57 3.78 26.41
CA SER A 790 -20.39 4.73 27.18
C SER A 790 -20.64 6.04 26.42
N THR A 791 -21.86 6.24 25.90
CA THR A 791 -22.45 7.57 25.64
C THR A 791 -23.96 7.46 25.43
N THR A 792 -24.73 7.71 26.49
CA THR A 792 -26.16 8.01 26.42
C THR A 792 -26.35 9.51 26.22
N GLN A 793 -27.00 9.93 25.14
CA GLN A 793 -27.57 11.28 25.04
C GLN A 793 -29.05 11.23 25.46
N ASN A 794 -29.42 12.14 26.37
CA ASN A 794 -30.78 12.36 26.85
C ASN A 794 -30.98 13.88 26.95
N THR A 795 -31.98 14.42 26.24
CA THR A 795 -32.69 15.71 26.45
C THR A 795 -33.68 15.84 25.27
N GLU A 796 -34.93 15.44 25.45
CA GLU A 796 -36.03 16.31 25.92
C GLU A 796 -36.38 17.48 24.99
N THR A 797 -37.48 17.37 24.21
CA THR A 797 -38.73 18.13 24.44
C THR A 797 -39.83 17.74 23.40
N PRO A 798 -41.14 18.02 23.65
CA PRO A 798 -42.24 17.22 23.06
C PRO A 798 -43.36 18.02 22.33
N ALA A 799 -44.45 17.31 21.98
CA ALA A 799 -45.79 17.80 21.53
C ALA A 799 -45.93 18.18 20.03
N ARG A 800 -47.06 17.98 19.33
CA ARG A 800 -48.36 17.29 19.59
C ARG A 800 -49.04 16.92 18.23
N PRO A 801 -50.16 16.16 18.18
CA PRO A 801 -50.58 15.38 17.01
C PRO A 801 -51.65 16.05 16.11
N PHE A 802 -51.95 15.42 14.97
CA PHE A 802 -53.26 15.54 14.30
C PHE A 802 -53.79 14.19 13.77
N TYR A 803 -55.10 14.15 13.55
CA TYR A 803 -55.97 12.97 13.54
C TYR A 803 -56.04 12.16 12.23
N GLU A 804 -56.53 10.93 12.40
CA GLU A 804 -57.37 10.06 11.55
C GLU A 804 -58.11 10.77 10.36
N CYS A 805 -58.57 10.10 9.29
CA CYS A 805 -59.42 8.89 9.30
C CYS A 805 -59.78 8.41 7.86
N LEU A 806 -60.40 7.22 7.76
CA LEU A 806 -61.18 6.66 6.62
C LEU A 806 -60.38 6.18 5.36
N ARG A 807 -60.67 5.02 4.74
CA ARG A 807 -61.55 3.87 5.08
C ARG A 807 -61.21 2.64 4.19
N THR A 808 -61.32 1.42 4.74
CA THR A 808 -61.80 0.14 4.11
C THR A 808 -61.52 -0.13 2.61
N THR A 809 -61.01 -1.27 2.14
CA THR A 809 -60.97 -2.68 2.63
C THR A 809 -60.10 -3.50 1.63
N SER A 810 -59.72 -4.78 1.78
CA SER A 810 -59.87 -5.84 2.80
C SER A 810 -58.91 -7.00 2.47
N ARG A 811 -58.37 -7.73 3.47
CA ARG A 811 -57.78 -9.07 3.24
C ARG A 811 -57.81 -9.94 4.50
N SER A 812 -58.60 -11.01 4.50
CA SER A 812 -58.39 -12.18 5.38
C SER A 812 -59.14 -13.42 4.87
N GLN A 813 -58.54 -14.15 3.94
CA GLN A 813 -58.41 -15.60 4.14
C GLN A 813 -57.06 -15.84 4.82
N ARG A 814 -57.05 -16.83 5.72
CA ARG A 814 -55.97 -17.09 6.70
C ARG A 814 -55.02 -18.17 6.14
N LEU A 815 -53.79 -18.35 6.63
CA LEU A 815 -53.28 -18.16 7.99
C LEU A 815 -51.83 -17.65 7.96
#